data_AF-A0A2T6ZBW6-F1
#
_entry.id   AF-A0A2T6ZBW6-F1
#
_cell.length_a   1.000
_cell.length_b   1.000
_cell.length_c   1.000
_cell.angle_alpha   90.00
_cell.angle_beta   90.00
_cell.angle_gamma   90.00
#
_symmetry.space_group_name_H-M   'P 1'
#
loop_
_entity.id
_entity.type
_entity.pdbx_description
1 polymer ?
#
loop_
_entity_poly.entity_id
_entity_poly.type
_entity_poly.pdbx_seq_one_letter_code
_entity_poly.pdbx_strand_id
1 'polypeptide(L)'
;MPVLNESRISRLSGCSEEKLITTLLVSNLHCSSCSSSIEGLLSELSPPPLDISISILDHTVTVTHTQLLSPLDIIDALLEAEFELDSVESTSGARDSMIGPSSSSHIISFQGDTSDWLVDMQTRIRAMGGNKRAGGEMHLKNCELCRNGANEEKMLASSQSSMRTGWKDGATAWKTEVSTGQSGFEDMQAPVHASAGKMYEAVMSVGGMTCASCTNRVTEVLEALSAVESVSVNLMGNSATVVFSAGGMDKAELRAQELVFEVEETGFECSLESLNALGGEGSAVVRGQVGVERAVTLKVEGMLCDHCPGKVVDVLESSFRGELLSFTAPITRQSGLVHLKYTPQPPGFTLRHITAAISSVSPEFVVSVYRPPTMEERSRQLQLRERNQLLIRLIICIMIAFPTFMIGIVWMTLVPKEDQVRKYLEEPMWAGSVTRTGWALFFLSTPVMFFVANVFHKRAIHEIRALWRKGSNVPIFRRFYRFGSMNLLISLGVSISYFASVALLALDAVTKRPMEAEGVDGHGGALIGMEGVGNSGEPESGPHTTTYFDSTVFLTMFLLIGRFLEAYSKSKTADAVNLLRGLRPSEALLVVKSDQEDIAADVAAFNASPTQSPIGENDPSNSEYADNRTWTSRTISTDLLEVGDIVSVVRGSSPPADGTVISGHSQFDESSLTGEARLVPKSEGDFVYAGTINQGQVVNIRVDCIGGDSMLDQIVKVVREGQTRRAPIERLADVLTGYFVPFVTLLAVTTWLVWLGLGTSGSLPASYLDTDHGGWVVWSLGFAIAVFVVACPCGIGLATPTAMFVGSGLAARFGILAKGGGEAFQESSWLDCIVFDKTGTLTQGGEPKVTDERILVEDGEAKKIVYAIAHKLEGGSAHPLAIAVVAHCDTKKMCHLSVIETEETPGKGLYGVFGMPDGEVFEGIIGNERFMEENGVAGIELHTVILDSWKLAGKSVVLLAIRKRGTTDKEILGSGYRLAALFGATDPLRPEAPNVVSSLQESGISVWMISGDNEKTAVAVAAMVGIPAENVIAGVLPTEKADKVAILQNTLPKRPRTRWGRLFHHRNSPNSKRAVVAMVGDGINDAPALTIADVGIAIGSGSDVAISSAEFVLISSDLRSLLTLTELARAVFRRVKFNFFWACIYNLIALPVAAGVLYPVGNRNIRLDPVWAALAMAFSSVSVVCSSLMLKTRWWGVGFRPKQERYGR
;
A
#
# COMPACT_ATOMS: atom_id res chain seq x y z
N MET A 1 6.99 10.15 56.48
CA MET A 1 6.36 9.11 57.32
C MET A 1 5.05 9.67 57.86
N PRO A 2 3.93 8.93 57.74
CA PRO A 2 3.72 7.73 58.54
C PRO A 2 3.60 6.44 57.71
N VAL A 3 3.89 5.35 58.42
CA VAL A 3 3.95 3.95 57.98
C VAL A 3 2.64 3.26 58.36
N LEU A 4 1.89 2.74 57.38
CA LEU A 4 0.84 1.70 57.47
C LEU A 4 0.59 1.27 55.99
N ASN A 5 0.63 0.04 55.50
CA ASN A 5 0.52 -1.29 56.09
C ASN A 5 0.92 -2.31 54.97
N GLU A 6 2.06 -3.01 55.05
CA GLU A 6 2.54 -4.00 54.05
C GLU A 6 1.68 -5.29 53.99
N SER A 7 0.66 -5.42 54.85
CA SER A 7 -0.19 -6.60 54.94
C SER A 7 -1.36 -6.65 53.94
N ARG A 8 -1.50 -5.64 53.05
CA ARG A 8 -2.54 -5.59 52.00
C ARG A 8 -2.05 -5.96 50.60
N ILE A 9 -0.74 -6.09 50.38
CA ILE A 9 -0.15 -6.36 49.05
C ILE A 9 -0.06 -7.88 48.76
N SER A 10 -0.08 -8.75 49.77
CA SER A 10 -0.03 -10.21 49.60
C SER A 10 -1.39 -10.89 49.38
N ARG A 11 -2.49 -10.14 49.25
CA ARG A 11 -3.84 -10.67 48.91
C ARG A 11 -4.37 -10.23 47.54
N LEU A 12 -3.49 -9.75 46.66
CA LEU A 12 -3.81 -9.40 45.27
C LEU A 12 -2.97 -10.17 44.23
N SER A 13 -2.27 -11.25 44.64
CA SER A 13 -1.53 -12.14 43.73
C SER A 13 -2.45 -13.12 42.98
N GLY A 14 -3.58 -12.63 42.46
CA GLY A 14 -4.58 -13.44 41.75
C GLY A 14 -5.51 -12.64 40.85
N CYS A 15 -5.22 -11.36 40.57
CA CYS A 15 -5.98 -10.55 39.61
C CYS A 15 -5.13 -10.40 38.35
N SER A 16 -5.55 -11.01 37.24
CA SER A 16 -4.94 -10.77 35.93
C SER A 16 -5.00 -9.28 35.61
N GLU A 17 -3.88 -8.64 35.33
CA GLU A 17 -3.85 -7.23 34.90
C GLU A 17 -4.65 -7.08 33.59
N GLU A 18 -5.83 -6.45 33.66
CA GLU A 18 -6.66 -6.19 32.48
C GLU A 18 -5.95 -5.17 31.56
N LYS A 19 -5.54 -5.64 30.38
CA LYS A 19 -5.01 -4.77 29.31
C LYS A 19 -6.14 -3.92 28.75
N LEU A 20 -5.86 -2.69 28.33
CA LEU A 20 -6.72 -1.75 27.60
C LEU A 20 -6.03 -1.42 26.28
N ILE A 21 -6.81 -1.24 25.23
CA ILE A 21 -6.36 -0.82 23.91
C ILE A 21 -7.06 0.50 23.60
N THR A 22 -6.29 1.58 23.54
CA THR A 22 -6.75 2.91 23.15
C THR A 22 -6.29 3.20 21.74
N THR A 23 -7.23 3.29 20.80
CA THR A 23 -6.97 3.70 19.41
C THR A 23 -7.30 5.17 19.26
N LEU A 24 -6.33 5.97 18.83
CA LEU A 24 -6.46 7.40 18.60
C LEU A 24 -6.30 7.69 17.10
N LEU A 25 -7.20 8.46 16.50
CA LEU A 25 -7.04 9.00 15.16
C LEU A 25 -6.28 10.32 15.24
N VAL A 26 -5.07 10.35 14.71
CA VAL A 26 -4.12 11.46 14.69
C VAL A 26 -3.99 12.06 13.27
N SER A 27 -4.69 13.16 12.98
CA SER A 27 -4.80 13.78 11.64
C SER A 27 -3.47 14.19 11.03
N ASN A 28 -2.53 14.63 11.87
CA ASN A 28 -1.25 15.17 11.47
C ASN A 28 -0.09 14.16 11.54
N LEU A 29 -0.40 12.86 11.56
CA LEU A 29 0.57 11.79 11.52
C LEU A 29 1.02 11.54 10.08
N HIS A 30 2.27 11.86 9.74
CA HIS A 30 2.68 12.01 8.33
C HIS A 30 3.95 11.25 7.91
N CYS A 31 4.76 10.77 8.85
CA CYS A 31 6.04 10.13 8.52
C CYS A 31 6.57 9.24 9.66
N SER A 32 7.59 8.44 9.37
CA SER A 32 8.27 7.58 10.36
C SER A 32 8.88 8.36 11.52
N SER A 33 9.30 9.62 11.33
CA SER A 33 9.74 10.43 12.46
C SER A 33 8.57 10.82 13.39
N CYS A 34 7.33 10.94 12.88
CA CYS A 34 6.15 11.11 13.72
C CYS A 34 5.89 9.85 14.55
N SER A 35 6.01 8.66 13.96
CA SER A 35 5.81 7.41 14.69
C SER A 35 6.87 7.23 15.78
N SER A 36 8.16 7.42 15.46
CA SER A 36 9.23 7.33 16.47
C SER A 36 9.12 8.40 17.56
N SER A 37 8.61 9.60 17.24
CA SER A 37 8.37 10.64 18.24
C SER A 37 7.22 10.27 19.18
N ILE A 38 6.16 9.67 18.65
CA ILE A 38 5.02 9.20 19.44
C ILE A 38 5.43 8.01 20.31
N GLU A 39 6.18 7.05 19.77
CA GLU A 39 6.72 5.92 20.51
C GLU A 39 7.61 6.39 21.67
N GLY A 40 8.54 7.31 21.40
CA GLY A 40 9.38 7.92 22.44
C GLY A 40 8.57 8.66 23.50
N LEU A 41 7.57 9.43 23.08
CA LEU A 41 6.77 10.23 24.01
C LEU A 41 5.82 9.38 24.88
N LEU A 42 5.23 8.34 24.30
CA LEU A 42 4.33 7.45 25.02
C LEU A 42 5.09 6.46 25.89
N SER A 43 6.30 6.05 25.52
CA SER A 43 7.17 5.20 26.36
C SER A 43 7.72 5.93 27.60
N GLU A 44 7.76 7.27 27.59
CA GLU A 44 8.09 8.11 28.75
C GLU A 44 6.94 8.27 29.77
N LEU A 45 5.75 7.71 29.49
CA LEU A 45 4.64 7.71 30.44
C LEU A 45 4.92 6.75 31.61
N SER A 46 4.39 7.09 32.79
CA SER A 46 4.54 6.28 34.01
C SER A 46 3.16 5.95 34.58
N PRO A 47 2.71 4.68 34.51
CA PRO A 47 3.43 3.52 33.98
C PRO A 47 3.50 3.51 32.43
N PRO A 48 4.55 2.92 31.83
CA PRO A 48 4.69 2.87 30.38
C PRO A 48 3.62 1.98 29.74
N PRO A 49 3.19 2.28 28.49
CA PRO A 49 2.31 1.40 27.74
C PRO A 49 2.99 0.06 27.45
N LEU A 50 2.19 -1.00 27.35
CA LEU A 50 2.64 -2.36 27.07
C LEU A 50 3.06 -2.54 25.61
N ASP A 51 2.36 -1.86 24.70
CA ASP A 51 2.63 -1.89 23.27
C ASP A 51 2.11 -0.60 22.62
N ILE A 52 2.79 -0.12 21.59
CA ILE A 52 2.43 1.07 20.82
C ILE A 52 2.51 0.68 19.35
N SER A 53 1.37 0.65 18.67
CA SER A 53 1.29 0.42 17.22
C SER A 53 0.80 1.67 16.52
N ILE A 54 1.53 2.10 15.49
CA ILE A 54 1.25 3.36 14.80
C ILE A 54 1.03 3.07 13.32
N SER A 55 -0.15 3.41 12.81
CA SER A 55 -0.47 3.35 11.38
C SER A 55 -0.45 4.75 10.79
N ILE A 56 0.59 5.04 10.01
CA ILE A 56 0.66 6.27 9.21
C ILE A 56 -0.44 6.30 8.13
N LEU A 57 -0.81 5.13 7.62
CA LEU A 57 -1.82 4.92 6.58
C LEU A 57 -3.21 5.32 7.06
N ASP A 58 -3.54 4.90 8.28
CA ASP A 58 -4.85 5.13 8.89
C ASP A 58 -4.90 6.41 9.71
N HIS A 59 -3.78 7.11 9.83
CA HIS A 59 -3.62 8.19 10.79
C HIS A 59 -3.97 7.71 12.21
N THR A 60 -3.66 6.47 12.59
CA THR A 60 -4.03 5.93 13.92
C THR A 60 -2.83 5.58 14.78
N VAL A 61 -2.97 5.80 16.09
CA VAL A 61 -2.06 5.37 17.14
C VAL A 61 -2.85 4.46 18.07
N THR A 62 -2.47 3.20 18.13
CA THR A 62 -3.10 2.20 19.01
C THR A 62 -2.13 1.89 20.13
N VAL A 63 -2.52 2.26 21.34
CA VAL A 63 -1.73 2.07 22.55
C VAL A 63 -2.37 0.97 23.37
N THR A 64 -1.64 -0.10 23.61
CA THR A 64 -2.00 -1.14 24.58
C THR A 64 -1.41 -0.75 25.92
N HIS A 65 -2.22 -0.59 26.96
CA HIS A 65 -1.78 -0.14 28.27
C HIS A 65 -2.55 -0.83 29.40
N THR A 66 -2.05 -0.81 30.63
CA THR A 66 -2.78 -1.33 31.79
C THR A 66 -3.82 -0.31 32.29
N GLN A 67 -4.76 -0.73 33.15
CA GLN A 67 -5.71 0.19 33.82
C GLN A 67 -5.04 1.27 34.68
N LEU A 68 -3.75 1.11 34.99
CA LEU A 68 -2.98 2.09 35.75
C LEU A 68 -2.59 3.33 34.92
N LEU A 69 -2.52 3.21 33.59
CA LEU A 69 -2.32 4.33 32.67
C LEU A 69 -3.68 4.75 32.11
N SER A 70 -4.12 5.99 32.36
CA SER A 70 -5.43 6.43 31.87
C SER A 70 -5.37 6.81 30.39
N PRO A 71 -6.44 6.57 29.60
CA PRO A 71 -6.52 7.05 28.23
C PRO A 71 -6.36 8.58 28.10
N LEU A 72 -6.76 9.33 29.14
CA LEU A 72 -6.59 10.78 29.21
C LEU A 72 -5.11 11.18 29.27
N ASP A 73 -4.28 10.43 29.99
CA ASP A 73 -2.83 10.71 30.04
C ASP A 73 -2.16 10.50 28.68
N ILE A 74 -2.63 9.51 27.91
CA ILE A 74 -2.18 9.25 26.53
C ILE A 74 -2.61 10.39 25.59
N ILE A 75 -3.86 10.82 25.70
CA ILE A 75 -4.42 11.95 24.95
C ILE A 75 -3.64 13.23 25.25
N ASP A 76 -3.43 13.54 26.52
CA ASP A 76 -2.74 14.75 26.96
C ASP A 76 -1.28 14.74 26.49
N ALA A 77 -0.60 13.59 26.57
CA ALA A 77 0.76 13.45 26.06
C ALA A 77 0.85 13.76 24.55
N LEU A 78 -0.06 13.21 23.74
CA LEU A 78 -0.08 13.45 22.30
C LEU A 78 -0.46 14.91 21.95
N LEU A 79 -1.42 15.52 22.66
CA LEU A 79 -1.77 16.93 22.49
C LEU A 79 -0.69 17.90 23.00
N GLU A 80 0.08 17.50 24.00
CA GLU A 80 1.28 18.22 24.47
C GLU A 80 2.38 18.18 23.41
N ALA A 81 2.50 17.06 22.69
CA ALA A 81 3.44 16.83 21.59
C ALA A 81 3.01 17.43 20.24
N GLU A 82 1.89 18.17 20.21
CA GLU A 82 1.33 18.82 19.02
C GLU A 82 0.75 17.85 17.96
N PHE A 83 0.35 16.63 18.35
CA PHE A 83 -0.44 15.75 17.50
C PHE A 83 -1.93 16.14 17.53
N GLU A 84 -2.58 16.18 16.35
CA GLU A 84 -3.99 16.53 16.18
C GLU A 84 -4.86 15.29 16.35
N LEU A 85 -5.68 15.23 17.41
CA LEU A 85 -6.55 14.09 17.68
C LEU A 85 -7.98 14.34 17.17
N ASP A 86 -8.43 13.53 16.21
CA ASP A 86 -9.77 13.61 15.62
C ASP A 86 -10.79 12.71 16.33
N SER A 87 -10.39 11.52 16.77
CA SER A 87 -11.25 10.59 17.49
C SER A 87 -10.44 9.66 18.40
N VAL A 88 -11.05 9.22 19.50
CA VAL A 88 -10.42 8.30 20.46
C VAL A 88 -11.41 7.21 20.83
N GLU A 89 -10.96 5.96 20.77
CA GLU A 89 -11.73 4.79 21.14
C GLU A 89 -10.88 3.93 22.09
N SER A 90 -11.27 3.88 23.36
CA SER A 90 -10.64 3.04 24.38
C SER A 90 -11.49 1.81 24.65
N THR A 91 -10.87 0.63 24.55
CA THR A 91 -11.51 -0.68 24.71
C THR A 91 -10.71 -1.53 25.69
N SER A 92 -11.34 -2.26 26.61
CA SER A 92 -10.62 -3.21 27.49
C SER A 92 -10.16 -4.43 26.69
N GLY A 93 -8.85 -4.63 26.58
CA GLY A 93 -8.16 -5.77 25.97
C GLY A 93 -8.35 -7.11 26.68
N ALA A 94 -9.20 -7.17 27.72
CA ALA A 94 -9.79 -8.41 28.22
C ALA A 94 -11.32 -8.35 28.19
N ARG A 95 -11.91 -7.88 27.07
CA ARG A 95 -13.32 -8.04 26.69
C ARG A 95 -13.53 -7.34 25.36
N ASP A 96 -13.41 -8.09 24.26
CA ASP A 96 -14.28 -7.81 23.12
C ASP A 96 -15.61 -8.49 23.44
N SER A 97 -16.45 -7.81 24.23
CA SER A 97 -17.81 -8.24 24.54
C SER A 97 -18.67 -7.27 25.33
N MET A 98 -19.95 -7.25 24.91
CA MET A 98 -21.14 -6.61 25.48
C MET A 98 -21.20 -5.09 25.19
N ILE A 99 -22.15 -4.50 24.44
CA ILE A 99 -23.58 -4.76 24.16
C ILE A 99 -23.97 -3.94 22.93
N GLY A 100 -24.81 -4.45 22.02
CA GLY A 100 -25.73 -3.57 21.28
C GLY A 100 -27.04 -3.43 22.05
N PRO A 101 -27.73 -2.28 22.05
CA PRO A 101 -27.33 -0.95 22.50
C PRO A 101 -27.61 -0.78 24.01
N SER A 102 -26.60 -0.83 24.89
CA SER A 102 -26.63 -0.34 26.30
C SER A 102 -25.49 -0.92 27.15
N SER A 103 -24.23 -0.65 26.81
CA SER A 103 -23.12 -0.71 27.78
C SER A 103 -22.26 0.53 27.64
N SER A 104 -21.90 1.11 28.79
CA SER A 104 -21.16 2.35 28.94
C SER A 104 -19.73 2.22 28.41
N SER A 105 -19.57 2.46 27.11
CA SER A 105 -18.35 3.06 26.59
C SER A 105 -18.17 4.40 27.31
N HIS A 106 -17.05 4.60 28.00
CA HIS A 106 -16.65 5.96 28.37
C HIS A 106 -16.19 6.67 27.10
N ILE A 107 -17.18 7.10 26.31
CA ILE A 107 -16.98 7.99 25.19
C ILE A 107 -16.64 9.35 25.80
N ILE A 108 -15.36 9.73 25.76
CA ILE A 108 -15.00 11.13 25.89
C ILE A 108 -15.39 11.79 24.58
N SER A 109 -16.69 12.03 24.41
CA SER A 109 -17.16 12.90 23.35
C SER A 109 -16.75 14.32 23.75
N PHE A 110 -16.14 15.06 22.83
CA PHE A 110 -15.83 16.49 22.99
C PHE A 110 -17.12 17.34 22.97
N GLN A 111 -18.10 16.93 23.77
CA GLN A 111 -19.48 17.39 23.75
C GLN A 111 -20.07 17.27 25.18
N GLY A 112 -19.49 17.99 26.15
CA GLY A 112 -20.04 18.15 27.50
C GLY A 112 -19.16 18.98 28.43
N ASP A 113 -19.71 20.09 28.93
CA ASP A 113 -19.25 21.01 29.99
C ASP A 113 -17.84 21.62 29.96
N THR A 114 -17.78 22.85 29.45
CA THR A 114 -16.60 23.74 29.42
C THR A 114 -16.26 24.39 30.77
N SER A 115 -17.04 24.19 31.84
CA SER A 115 -16.82 24.87 33.13
C SER A 115 -15.91 24.11 34.09
N ASP A 116 -15.94 22.77 34.12
CA ASP A 116 -15.14 21.98 35.06
C ASP A 116 -13.68 21.80 34.61
N TRP A 117 -13.44 21.79 33.29
CA TRP A 117 -12.12 21.60 32.71
C TRP A 117 -11.14 22.75 33.00
N LEU A 118 -11.60 24.01 33.00
CA LEU A 118 -10.74 25.17 33.28
C LEU A 118 -10.25 25.22 34.74
N VAL A 119 -11.06 24.71 35.67
CA VAL A 119 -10.76 24.71 37.11
C VAL A 119 -9.85 23.53 37.48
N ASP A 120 -10.05 22.34 36.90
CA ASP A 120 -9.18 21.17 37.13
C ASP A 120 -7.79 21.36 36.51
N MET A 121 -7.71 21.98 35.32
CA MET A 121 -6.45 22.26 34.61
C MET A 121 -5.53 23.25 35.37
N GLN A 122 -6.08 24.33 35.96
CA GLN A 122 -5.26 25.27 36.76
C GLN A 122 -4.74 24.66 38.05
N THR A 123 -5.46 23.68 38.61
CA THR A 123 -5.11 23.01 39.86
C THR A 123 -4.02 21.96 39.64
N ARG A 124 -4.05 21.24 38.50
CA ARG A 124 -3.05 20.22 38.13
C ARG A 124 -1.75 20.78 37.56
N ILE A 125 -1.77 21.93 36.86
CA ILE A 125 -0.56 22.62 36.39
C ILE A 125 0.34 23.10 37.55
N ARG A 126 -0.22 23.30 38.75
CA ARG A 126 0.57 23.62 39.96
C ARG A 126 1.19 22.39 40.63
N ALA A 127 0.71 21.17 40.33
CA ALA A 127 1.16 19.94 40.98
C ALA A 127 2.27 19.19 40.20
N MET A 128 2.44 19.45 38.91
CA MET A 128 3.49 18.83 38.07
C MET A 128 4.56 19.84 37.64
N GLY A 129 5.39 20.25 38.59
CA GLY A 129 6.66 20.93 38.31
C GLY A 129 7.78 19.92 38.07
N GLY A 130 7.86 19.36 36.86
CA GLY A 130 8.91 18.43 36.44
C GLY A 130 9.30 18.65 34.97
N ASN A 131 10.60 18.61 34.70
CA ASN A 131 11.27 19.13 33.50
C ASN A 131 10.99 18.31 32.21
N LYS A 132 9.78 18.34 31.63
CA LYS A 132 9.41 17.67 30.37
C LYS A 132 9.47 18.58 29.12
N ARG A 133 10.58 19.31 28.92
CA ARG A 133 10.70 20.32 27.83
C ARG A 133 11.44 19.84 26.56
N ALA A 134 12.07 18.67 26.56
CA ALA A 134 13.01 18.29 25.49
C ALA A 134 12.40 17.51 24.29
N GLY A 135 11.37 16.67 24.50
CA GLY A 135 10.84 15.77 23.45
C GLY A 135 10.08 16.48 22.31
N GLY A 136 9.17 17.41 22.64
CA GLY A 136 8.37 18.13 21.64
C GLY A 136 9.18 19.08 20.74
N GLU A 137 10.23 19.71 21.28
CA GLU A 137 11.11 20.60 20.51
C GLU A 137 11.93 19.85 19.44
N MET A 138 12.29 18.59 19.73
CA MET A 138 13.05 17.71 18.84
C MET A 138 12.15 17.11 17.75
N HIS A 139 10.90 16.76 18.08
CA HIS A 139 9.90 16.34 17.09
C HIS A 139 9.64 17.44 16.04
N LEU A 140 9.39 18.68 16.45
CA LEU A 140 9.18 19.80 15.53
C LEU A 140 10.41 20.07 14.65
N LYS A 141 11.62 20.00 15.22
CA LYS A 141 12.88 20.14 14.45
C LYS A 141 13.07 18.99 13.47
N ASN A 142 12.84 17.74 13.86
CA ASN A 142 12.94 16.58 12.98
C ASN A 142 11.83 16.57 11.92
N CYS A 143 10.61 17.00 12.24
CA CYS A 143 9.52 17.18 11.29
C CYS A 143 9.84 18.32 10.31
N GLU A 144 10.47 19.41 10.76
CA GLU A 144 10.90 20.51 9.90
C GLU A 144 12.13 20.16 9.04
N LEU A 145 13.05 19.36 9.58
CA LEU A 145 14.19 18.77 8.86
C LEU A 145 13.72 17.70 7.87
N CYS A 146 12.77 16.81 8.19
CA CYS A 146 12.16 15.90 7.22
C CYS A 146 11.37 16.65 6.15
N ARG A 147 10.64 17.72 6.53
CA ARG A 147 9.96 18.61 5.58
C ARG A 147 10.94 19.34 4.67
N ASN A 148 12.18 19.57 5.10
CA ASN A 148 13.20 20.31 4.35
C ASN A 148 14.34 19.43 3.78
N GLY A 149 14.46 18.16 4.19
CA GLY A 149 15.76 17.49 4.32
C GLY A 149 15.79 16.02 3.90
N ALA A 150 14.84 15.57 3.07
CA ALA A 150 14.99 14.33 2.29
C ALA A 150 16.19 14.32 1.31
N ASN A 151 17.14 15.27 1.44
CA ASN A 151 18.34 15.42 0.64
C ASN A 151 19.66 15.24 1.42
N GLU A 152 19.68 15.20 2.77
CA GLU A 152 20.96 15.18 3.52
C GLU A 152 21.47 13.78 3.88
N GLU A 153 20.61 12.79 4.13
CA GLU A 153 21.07 11.41 4.46
C GLU A 153 21.72 10.69 3.26
N LYS A 154 21.34 11.02 2.02
CA LYS A 154 22.05 10.53 0.82
C LYS A 154 23.38 11.26 0.56
N MET A 155 23.66 12.40 1.21
CA MET A 155 24.94 13.10 1.09
C MET A 155 25.99 12.61 2.11
N LEU A 156 25.60 12.18 3.31
CA LEU A 156 26.58 11.70 4.31
C LEU A 156 27.27 10.39 3.91
N ALA A 157 26.62 9.54 3.11
CA ALA A 157 27.24 8.34 2.53
C ALA A 157 28.31 8.66 1.46
N SER A 158 28.31 9.87 0.90
CA SER A 158 29.31 10.32 -0.11
C SER A 158 30.50 11.09 0.47
N SER A 159 30.44 11.49 1.75
CA SER A 159 31.44 12.38 2.36
C SER A 159 32.55 11.63 3.14
N GLN A 160 32.46 10.32 3.34
CA GLN A 160 33.45 9.58 4.15
C GLN A 160 34.65 9.02 3.35
N SER A 161 34.73 9.20 2.03
CA SER A 161 35.88 8.69 1.24
C SER A 161 37.02 9.70 0.98
N SER A 162 36.93 10.94 1.50
CA SER A 162 37.93 11.99 1.25
C SER A 162 38.51 12.59 2.55
N MET A 163 38.97 11.77 3.50
CA MET A 163 39.92 12.24 4.51
C MET A 163 40.64 11.08 5.22
N ARG A 164 41.75 10.61 4.63
CA ARG A 164 42.96 10.13 5.33
C ARG A 164 44.01 9.66 4.31
N THR A 165 44.77 10.61 3.79
CA THR A 165 46.12 10.36 3.28
C THR A 165 47.09 11.30 3.99
N GLY A 166 48.11 10.70 4.61
CA GLY A 166 49.35 11.37 5.00
C GLY A 166 49.48 11.79 6.47
N TRP A 167 50.11 10.94 7.29
CA TRP A 167 51.40 11.25 7.92
C TRP A 167 52.03 10.00 8.54
N LYS A 168 53.34 9.86 8.31
CA LYS A 168 54.24 8.80 8.75
C LYS A 168 54.91 9.17 10.09
N ASP A 169 55.53 8.14 10.66
CA ASP A 169 56.68 8.11 11.58
C ASP A 169 56.39 7.85 13.07
N GLY A 170 57.03 6.80 13.61
CA GLY A 170 57.12 6.52 15.04
C GLY A 170 57.24 5.03 15.37
N ALA A 171 58.45 4.48 15.25
CA ALA A 171 58.82 3.09 15.54
C ALA A 171 58.73 2.69 17.02
N THR A 172 58.55 1.38 17.29
CA THR A 172 59.42 0.48 18.12
C THR A 172 58.73 -0.91 18.27
N ALA A 173 59.32 -1.98 17.72
CA ALA A 173 60.04 -3.08 18.43
C ALA A 173 59.09 -4.11 19.13
N TRP A 174 59.13 -5.44 18.96
CA TRP A 174 60.20 -6.39 18.57
C TRP A 174 59.65 -7.68 17.90
N LYS A 175 60.50 -8.29 17.06
CA LYS A 175 60.47 -9.68 16.57
C LYS A 175 60.75 -10.68 17.71
N THR A 176 60.29 -11.93 17.59
CA THR A 176 61.20 -13.10 17.62
C THR A 176 60.66 -14.31 16.86
N GLU A 177 61.60 -14.99 16.21
CA GLU A 177 61.54 -16.17 15.35
C GLU A 177 61.69 -17.50 16.14
N VAL A 178 60.98 -18.55 15.70
CA VAL A 178 61.51 -19.88 15.27
C VAL A 178 62.22 -20.80 16.28
N SER A 179 61.77 -22.07 16.31
CA SER A 179 62.53 -23.35 16.13
C SER A 179 62.24 -24.49 17.12
N THR A 180 62.03 -25.70 16.54
CA THR A 180 62.53 -27.04 16.95
C THR A 180 62.06 -27.65 18.28
N GLY A 181 61.76 -28.94 18.44
CA GLY A 181 61.83 -30.13 17.59
C GLY A 181 61.61 -31.42 18.42
N GLN A 182 61.16 -32.48 17.74
CA GLN A 182 61.37 -33.94 17.95
C GLN A 182 61.01 -34.70 19.27
N SER A 183 60.20 -35.75 19.11
CA SER A 183 60.42 -37.20 19.44
C SER A 183 59.05 -37.90 19.62
N GLY A 184 58.75 -39.14 19.24
CA GLY A 184 59.49 -40.28 18.69
C GLY A 184 58.49 -41.40 18.26
N PHE A 185 59.02 -42.38 17.54
CA PHE A 185 58.42 -43.58 16.92
C PHE A 185 57.87 -44.64 17.90
N GLU A 186 56.76 -45.35 17.58
CA GLU A 186 56.68 -46.79 17.23
C GLU A 186 55.23 -47.37 17.23
N ASP A 187 55.04 -48.43 16.43
CA ASP A 187 53.85 -49.04 15.83
C ASP A 187 52.70 -49.58 16.72
N MET A 188 51.48 -49.63 16.16
CA MET A 188 50.76 -50.87 15.75
C MET A 188 49.22 -50.77 15.90
N GLN A 189 48.52 -51.21 14.84
CA GLN A 189 47.11 -51.68 14.75
C GLN A 189 45.95 -50.67 14.65
N ALA A 190 45.32 -50.68 13.46
CA ALA A 190 43.90 -50.36 13.28
C ALA A 190 43.02 -51.38 14.06
N PRO A 191 41.83 -50.96 14.51
CA PRO A 191 40.63 -51.34 13.75
C PRO A 191 39.53 -50.26 13.66
N VAL A 192 38.97 -50.14 12.46
CA VAL A 192 37.53 -50.14 12.08
C VAL A 192 36.51 -49.27 12.87
N HIS A 193 35.69 -48.54 12.07
CA HIS A 193 34.40 -47.87 12.33
C HIS A 193 34.43 -46.40 12.81
N ALA A 194 34.40 -45.45 11.87
CA ALA A 194 33.88 -44.11 12.11
C ALA A 194 32.36 -44.13 11.88
N SER A 195 31.58 -43.92 12.94
CA SER A 195 30.12 -43.86 12.92
C SER A 195 29.64 -42.63 12.12
N ALA A 196 28.76 -42.85 11.14
CA ALA A 196 27.99 -41.79 10.50
C ALA A 196 27.18 -41.02 11.57
N GLY A 197 27.47 -39.72 11.72
CA GLY A 197 26.70 -38.83 12.61
C GLY A 197 25.30 -38.63 12.07
N LYS A 198 24.30 -38.50 12.96
CA LYS A 198 22.95 -38.09 12.57
C LYS A 198 22.97 -36.57 12.30
N MET A 199 22.19 -36.15 11.32
CA MET A 199 22.03 -34.75 10.95
C MET A 199 20.98 -34.10 11.84
N TYR A 200 21.26 -32.87 12.27
CA TYR A 200 20.39 -32.09 13.13
C TYR A 200 20.20 -30.69 12.52
N GLU A 201 18.99 -30.15 12.65
CA GLU A 201 18.62 -28.80 12.25
C GLU A 201 18.34 -27.99 13.52
N ALA A 202 19.12 -26.93 13.75
CA ALA A 202 18.84 -25.94 14.79
C ALA A 202 18.19 -24.70 14.16
N VAL A 203 17.04 -24.30 14.69
CA VAL A 203 16.42 -23.00 14.41
C VAL A 203 16.72 -22.09 15.59
N MET A 204 17.32 -20.93 15.32
CA MET A 204 17.67 -19.92 16.31
C MET A 204 17.04 -18.58 15.94
N SER A 205 16.55 -17.83 16.93
CA SER A 205 16.17 -16.43 16.76
C SER A 205 17.41 -15.57 16.89
N VAL A 206 17.58 -14.62 15.97
CA VAL A 206 18.71 -13.69 15.91
C VAL A 206 18.19 -12.26 15.89
N GLY A 207 18.20 -11.62 17.05
CA GLY A 207 17.82 -10.23 17.27
C GLY A 207 18.93 -9.26 16.89
N GLY A 208 18.54 -8.07 16.42
CA GLY A 208 19.46 -6.99 16.03
C GLY A 208 19.89 -7.00 14.56
N MET A 209 19.42 -7.96 13.75
CA MET A 209 19.60 -7.92 12.29
C MET A 209 18.70 -6.85 11.67
N THR A 210 19.30 -5.88 10.98
CA THR A 210 18.57 -4.71 10.42
C THR A 210 18.72 -4.55 8.90
N CYS A 211 19.67 -5.28 8.29
CA CYS A 211 19.93 -5.19 6.86
C CYS A 211 20.60 -6.46 6.32
N ALA A 212 20.74 -6.55 5.00
CA ALA A 212 21.40 -7.66 4.32
C ALA A 212 22.90 -7.83 4.70
N SER A 213 23.57 -6.79 5.20
CA SER A 213 24.94 -6.96 5.71
C SER A 213 24.96 -7.71 7.05
N CYS A 214 23.93 -7.54 7.88
CA CYS A 214 23.78 -8.30 9.13
C CYS A 214 23.52 -9.78 8.83
N THR A 215 22.65 -10.08 7.87
CA THR A 215 22.38 -11.48 7.49
C THR A 215 23.64 -12.14 6.93
N ASN A 216 24.35 -11.48 6.02
CA ASN A 216 25.58 -12.05 5.45
C ASN A 216 26.65 -12.28 6.53
N ARG A 217 26.75 -11.38 7.52
CA ARG A 217 27.68 -11.54 8.64
C ARG A 217 27.37 -12.77 9.48
N VAL A 218 26.09 -12.99 9.79
CA VAL A 218 25.62 -14.16 10.54
C VAL A 218 25.82 -15.45 9.72
N THR A 219 25.52 -15.42 8.42
CA THR A 219 25.76 -16.55 7.51
C THR A 219 27.24 -16.92 7.44
N GLU A 220 28.14 -15.96 7.22
CA GLU A 220 29.59 -16.19 7.13
C GLU A 220 30.17 -16.82 8.41
N VAL A 221 29.71 -16.37 9.59
CA VAL A 221 30.21 -16.85 10.88
C VAL A 221 29.74 -18.29 11.14
N LEU A 222 28.48 -18.59 10.84
CA LEU A 222 27.92 -19.92 11.03
C LEU A 222 28.49 -20.93 10.02
N GLU A 223 28.76 -20.53 8.77
CA GLU A 223 29.39 -21.38 7.75
C GLU A 223 30.88 -21.66 8.03
N ALA A 224 31.57 -20.77 8.76
CA ALA A 224 32.98 -20.95 9.12
C ALA A 224 33.21 -22.07 10.16
N LEU A 225 32.16 -22.54 10.84
CA LEU A 225 32.25 -23.54 11.89
C LEU A 225 32.32 -24.96 11.31
N SER A 226 33.36 -25.70 11.69
CA SER A 226 33.55 -27.09 11.23
C SER A 226 32.35 -27.96 11.65
N ALA A 227 31.80 -28.75 10.71
CA ALA A 227 30.63 -29.62 10.86
C ALA A 227 29.22 -28.98 10.70
N VAL A 228 29.14 -27.72 10.27
CA VAL A 228 27.92 -27.12 9.69
C VAL A 228 27.87 -27.45 8.20
N GLU A 229 26.71 -27.89 7.71
CA GLU A 229 26.50 -28.31 6.31
C GLU A 229 25.70 -27.28 5.50
N SER A 230 24.75 -26.59 6.15
CA SER A 230 24.05 -25.46 5.54
C SER A 230 23.55 -24.46 6.58
N VAL A 231 23.47 -23.19 6.17
CA VAL A 231 22.97 -22.07 6.97
C VAL A 231 21.98 -21.29 6.12
N SER A 232 20.82 -20.96 6.68
CA SER A 232 19.81 -20.09 6.08
C SER A 232 19.41 -19.02 7.07
N VAL A 233 19.47 -17.74 6.71
CA VAL A 233 19.15 -16.62 7.60
C VAL A 233 17.98 -15.83 7.02
N ASN A 234 16.91 -15.68 7.80
CA ASN A 234 15.70 -14.93 7.44
C ASN A 234 15.66 -13.59 8.18
N LEU A 235 15.92 -12.50 7.43
CA LEU A 235 15.89 -11.13 7.97
C LEU A 235 14.49 -10.72 8.45
N MET A 236 13.42 -11.13 7.76
CA MET A 236 12.05 -10.74 8.15
C MET A 236 11.57 -11.50 9.38
N GLY A 237 12.03 -12.74 9.54
CA GLY A 237 11.71 -13.59 10.69
C GLY A 237 12.61 -13.37 11.91
N ASN A 238 13.69 -12.58 11.79
CA ASN A 238 14.77 -12.50 12.79
C ASN A 238 15.22 -13.89 13.23
N SER A 239 15.44 -14.79 12.28
CA SER A 239 15.80 -16.18 12.58
C SER A 239 16.88 -16.72 11.65
N ALA A 240 17.61 -17.71 12.12
CA ALA A 240 18.58 -18.48 11.35
C ALA A 240 18.32 -19.98 11.55
N THR A 241 18.48 -20.76 10.49
CA THR A 241 18.35 -22.22 10.48
C THR A 241 19.69 -22.81 10.07
N VAL A 242 20.25 -23.68 10.90
CA VAL A 242 21.58 -24.27 10.73
C VAL A 242 21.46 -25.79 10.76
N VAL A 243 21.97 -26.45 9.72
CA VAL A 243 22.05 -27.91 9.65
C VAL A 243 23.47 -28.36 9.96
N PHE A 244 23.64 -29.26 10.92
CA PHE A 244 24.95 -29.75 11.35
C PHE A 244 24.90 -31.23 11.77
N SER A 245 26.07 -31.89 11.74
CA SER A 245 26.18 -33.30 12.14
C SER A 245 26.57 -33.44 13.62
N ALA A 246 25.92 -34.36 14.34
CA ALA A 246 26.25 -34.66 15.74
C ALA A 246 26.12 -36.15 16.08
N GLY A 247 26.90 -36.59 17.08
CA GLY A 247 26.97 -37.99 17.53
C GLY A 247 25.87 -38.41 18.52
N GLY A 248 24.74 -37.71 18.56
CA GLY A 248 23.61 -37.93 19.49
C GLY A 248 22.97 -36.62 19.97
N MET A 249 21.76 -36.69 20.53
CA MET A 249 20.96 -35.52 20.94
C MET A 249 21.71 -34.64 21.97
N ASP A 250 22.34 -35.26 22.97
CA ASP A 250 23.10 -34.53 24.01
C ASP A 250 24.27 -33.72 23.44
N LYS A 251 24.92 -34.23 22.39
CA LYS A 251 25.99 -33.53 21.67
C LYS A 251 25.45 -32.51 20.67
N ALA A 252 24.24 -32.75 20.14
CA ALA A 252 23.58 -31.81 19.24
C ALA A 252 23.15 -30.55 19.99
N GLU A 253 22.65 -30.69 21.22
CA GLU A 253 22.23 -29.56 22.05
C GLU A 253 23.41 -28.71 22.53
N LEU A 254 24.51 -29.34 22.96
CA LEU A 254 25.77 -28.65 23.27
C LEU A 254 26.31 -27.86 22.07
N ARG A 255 26.18 -28.41 20.86
CA ARG A 255 26.66 -27.77 19.63
C ARG A 255 25.71 -26.67 19.16
N ALA A 256 24.41 -26.83 19.36
CA ALA A 256 23.43 -25.77 19.12
C ALA A 256 23.67 -24.56 20.03
N GLN A 257 24.04 -24.79 21.30
CA GLN A 257 24.45 -23.73 22.22
C GLN A 257 25.78 -23.06 21.80
N GLU A 258 26.74 -23.82 21.26
CA GLU A 258 27.98 -23.29 20.68
C GLU A 258 27.69 -22.38 19.48
N LEU A 259 26.76 -22.77 18.59
CA LEU A 259 26.32 -21.94 17.46
C LEU A 259 25.64 -20.64 17.92
N VAL A 260 24.80 -20.70 18.95
CA VAL A 260 24.17 -19.51 19.54
C VAL A 260 25.24 -18.55 20.07
N PHE A 261 26.22 -19.08 20.81
CA PHE A 261 27.30 -18.27 21.39
C PHE A 261 28.16 -17.57 20.32
N GLU A 262 28.48 -18.24 19.21
CA GLU A 262 29.24 -17.64 18.11
C GLU A 262 28.49 -16.49 17.42
N VAL A 263 27.16 -16.59 17.32
CA VAL A 263 26.34 -15.49 16.82
C VAL A 263 26.30 -14.33 17.82
N GLU A 264 26.25 -14.61 19.13
CA GLU A 264 26.31 -13.57 20.17
C GLU A 264 27.63 -12.80 20.18
N GLU A 265 28.76 -13.47 19.97
CA GLU A 265 30.09 -12.85 19.87
C GLU A 265 30.22 -11.88 18.68
N THR A 266 29.35 -12.01 17.66
CA THR A 266 29.31 -11.08 16.53
C THR A 266 28.48 -9.82 16.80
N GLY A 267 27.87 -9.73 17.99
CA GLY A 267 27.10 -8.58 18.45
C GLY A 267 25.59 -8.65 18.17
N PHE A 268 25.06 -9.84 17.89
CA PHE A 268 23.62 -10.06 17.72
C PHE A 268 23.04 -10.84 18.91
N GLU A 269 21.81 -10.54 19.33
CA GLU A 269 21.16 -11.34 20.37
C GLU A 269 20.72 -12.67 19.75
N CYS A 270 21.08 -13.83 20.30
CA CYS A 270 20.75 -15.12 19.69
C CYS A 270 20.15 -16.09 20.71
N SER A 271 19.09 -16.81 20.36
CA SER A 271 18.55 -17.87 21.22
C SER A 271 18.04 -19.06 20.40
N LEU A 272 18.27 -20.28 20.91
CA LEU A 272 17.82 -21.50 20.24
C LEU A 272 16.30 -21.66 20.39
N GLU A 273 15.58 -21.74 19.27
CA GLU A 273 14.13 -21.96 19.26
C GLU A 273 13.77 -23.44 19.16
N SER A 274 14.44 -24.21 18.29
CA SER A 274 14.20 -25.64 18.15
C SER A 274 15.41 -26.41 17.63
N LEU A 275 15.48 -27.70 17.94
CA LEU A 275 16.52 -28.62 17.49
C LEU A 275 15.88 -29.93 17.00
N ASN A 276 15.89 -30.15 15.68
CA ASN A 276 15.22 -31.27 15.02
C ASN A 276 16.25 -32.28 14.50
N ALA A 277 15.96 -33.58 14.57
CA ALA A 277 16.80 -34.61 13.94
C ALA A 277 16.32 -34.88 12.51
N LEU A 278 17.21 -34.73 11.52
CA LEU A 278 16.92 -35.05 10.12
C LEU A 278 17.11 -36.56 9.90
N GLY A 279 15.99 -37.29 9.81
CA GLY A 279 15.98 -38.72 9.49
C GLY A 279 16.23 -38.97 8.00
N GLY A 280 17.22 -39.80 7.69
CA GLY A 280 17.54 -40.18 6.31
C GLY A 280 16.51 -41.18 5.76
N GLU A 281 15.72 -40.74 4.79
CA GLU A 281 15.27 -41.51 3.62
C GLU A 281 14.81 -40.51 2.54
N GLY A 282 15.37 -40.63 1.34
CA GLY A 282 15.19 -39.66 0.26
C GLY A 282 13.75 -39.62 -0.25
N SER A 283 13.15 -38.42 -0.26
CA SER A 283 11.98 -38.11 -1.07
C SER A 283 12.05 -36.66 -1.52
N ALA A 284 11.71 -36.45 -2.79
CA ALA A 284 11.77 -35.19 -3.50
C ALA A 284 11.08 -34.04 -2.73
N VAL A 285 11.65 -32.84 -2.85
CA VAL A 285 11.13 -31.58 -2.30
C VAL A 285 9.71 -31.34 -2.81
N VAL A 286 8.71 -31.78 -2.05
CA VAL A 286 7.33 -31.34 -2.19
C VAL A 286 7.20 -30.05 -1.38
N ARG A 287 7.10 -28.91 -2.09
CA ARG A 287 6.65 -27.65 -1.49
C ARG A 287 5.22 -27.82 -0.98
N GLY A 288 5.09 -28.10 0.30
CA GLY A 288 3.83 -28.20 1.01
C GLY A 288 4.13 -28.45 2.47
N GLN A 289 4.20 -27.38 3.27
CA GLN A 289 4.45 -27.47 4.71
C GLN A 289 3.27 -28.17 5.41
N VAL A 290 3.34 -29.48 5.56
CA VAL A 290 2.44 -30.27 6.41
C VAL A 290 3.07 -30.32 7.80
N GLY A 291 2.44 -29.67 8.80
CA GLY A 291 2.87 -29.76 10.21
C GLY A 291 3.21 -28.45 10.93
N VAL A 292 2.95 -27.27 10.34
CA VAL A 292 3.17 -25.97 11.02
C VAL A 292 2.06 -25.70 12.04
N GLU A 293 2.42 -25.39 13.29
CA GLU A 293 1.49 -24.99 14.35
C GLU A 293 0.70 -23.73 13.93
N ARG A 294 -0.63 -23.77 13.98
CA ARG A 294 -1.52 -22.66 13.61
C ARG A 294 -2.21 -22.09 14.82
N ALA A 295 -2.14 -20.76 14.99
CA ALA A 295 -2.95 -20.04 15.96
C ALA A 295 -4.28 -19.58 15.34
N VAL A 296 -5.40 -19.92 15.98
CA VAL A 296 -6.75 -19.52 15.57
C VAL A 296 -7.53 -18.99 16.76
N THR A 297 -8.35 -17.97 16.52
CA THR A 297 -9.34 -17.51 17.49
C THR A 297 -10.71 -17.91 16.99
N LEU A 298 -11.49 -18.61 17.81
CA LEU A 298 -12.88 -18.97 17.53
C LEU A 298 -13.82 -18.10 18.35
N LYS A 299 -14.92 -17.64 17.76
CA LYS A 299 -16.04 -17.02 18.47
C LYS A 299 -17.16 -18.04 18.62
N VAL A 300 -17.53 -18.31 19.85
CA VAL A 300 -18.64 -19.19 20.23
C VAL A 300 -19.80 -18.32 20.70
N GLU A 301 -20.82 -18.20 19.86
CA GLU A 301 -22.07 -17.53 20.21
C GLU A 301 -22.98 -18.51 20.96
N GLY A 302 -23.82 -18.02 21.89
CA GLY A 302 -24.73 -18.87 22.69
C GLY A 302 -24.22 -19.27 24.08
N MET A 303 -23.06 -18.77 24.54
CA MET A 303 -22.58 -19.00 25.90
C MET A 303 -23.42 -18.22 26.95
N LEU A 304 -24.46 -18.85 27.48
CA LEU A 304 -25.40 -18.21 28.42
C LEU A 304 -25.00 -18.32 29.90
N CYS A 305 -24.06 -19.21 30.26
CA CYS A 305 -23.77 -19.59 31.65
C CYS A 305 -22.27 -19.50 32.03
N ASP A 306 -21.96 -19.27 33.32
CA ASP A 306 -20.56 -19.19 33.80
C ASP A 306 -19.81 -20.53 33.80
N HIS A 307 -20.54 -21.65 33.66
CA HIS A 307 -19.97 -23.00 33.54
C HIS A 307 -19.72 -23.42 32.08
N CYS A 308 -20.21 -22.62 31.12
CA CYS A 308 -20.12 -22.91 29.70
C CYS A 308 -18.67 -22.87 29.18
N PRO A 309 -17.80 -21.92 29.60
CA PRO A 309 -16.38 -21.94 29.26
C PRO A 309 -15.64 -23.19 29.73
N GLY A 310 -15.88 -23.62 30.98
CA GLY A 310 -15.25 -24.82 31.55
C GLY A 310 -15.59 -26.08 30.75
N LYS A 311 -16.87 -26.28 30.39
CA LYS A 311 -17.30 -27.42 29.57
C LYS A 311 -16.65 -27.45 28.19
N VAL A 312 -16.43 -26.29 27.58
CA VAL A 312 -15.77 -26.20 26.27
C VAL A 312 -14.30 -26.62 26.38
N VAL A 313 -13.59 -26.17 27.43
CA VAL A 313 -12.21 -26.62 27.70
C VAL A 313 -12.18 -28.11 27.99
N ASP A 314 -13.07 -28.61 28.86
CA ASP A 314 -13.12 -30.03 29.24
C ASP A 314 -13.36 -30.95 28.03
N VAL A 315 -14.24 -30.56 27.10
CA VAL A 315 -14.51 -31.34 25.88
C VAL A 315 -13.32 -31.30 24.93
N LEU A 316 -12.66 -30.15 24.76
CA LEU A 316 -11.48 -30.05 23.91
C LEU A 316 -10.29 -30.85 24.47
N GLU A 317 -10.05 -30.80 25.78
CA GLU A 317 -8.99 -31.58 26.45
C GLU A 317 -9.29 -33.08 26.50
N SER A 318 -10.56 -33.47 26.60
CA SER A 318 -10.95 -34.89 26.64
C SER A 318 -11.03 -35.53 25.26
N SER A 319 -11.47 -34.80 24.23
CA SER A 319 -11.54 -35.27 22.84
C SER A 319 -10.18 -35.28 22.14
N PHE A 320 -9.27 -34.38 22.52
CA PHE A 320 -7.96 -34.23 21.86
C PHE A 320 -6.85 -34.17 22.92
N ARG A 321 -6.33 -35.33 23.34
CA ARG A 321 -5.21 -35.40 24.31
C ARG A 321 -3.85 -35.29 23.58
N GLY A 322 -2.98 -34.35 23.98
CA GLY A 322 -1.55 -34.32 23.62
C GLY A 322 -1.05 -33.04 22.90
N GLU A 323 0.24 -33.01 22.53
CA GLU A 323 1.04 -31.92 21.90
C GLU A 323 0.43 -31.22 20.65
N LEU A 324 -0.78 -31.58 20.23
CA LEU A 324 -1.46 -31.11 19.02
C LEU A 324 -2.38 -29.90 19.23
N LEU A 325 -2.73 -29.55 20.48
CA LEU A 325 -3.62 -28.43 20.79
C LEU A 325 -3.21 -27.72 22.10
N SER A 326 -3.00 -26.40 22.07
CA SER A 326 -2.67 -25.60 23.24
C SER A 326 -3.55 -24.34 23.35
N PHE A 327 -3.95 -23.97 24.57
CA PHE A 327 -4.73 -22.76 24.82
C PHE A 327 -3.81 -21.58 25.13
N THR A 328 -3.97 -20.48 24.40
CA THR A 328 -3.13 -19.27 24.61
C THR A 328 -3.72 -18.34 25.67
N ALA A 329 -5.02 -18.42 25.93
CA ALA A 329 -5.71 -17.57 26.92
C ALA A 329 -6.97 -18.24 27.50
N PRO A 330 -7.37 -17.93 28.75
CA PRO A 330 -8.56 -18.48 29.37
C PRO A 330 -9.85 -17.97 28.72
N ILE A 331 -10.80 -18.88 28.46
CA ILE A 331 -12.10 -18.56 27.85
C ILE A 331 -12.95 -17.77 28.86
N THR A 332 -13.37 -16.55 28.47
CA THR A 332 -14.21 -15.70 29.32
C THR A 332 -15.63 -15.62 28.77
N ARG A 333 -16.65 -15.76 29.64
CA ARG A 333 -18.07 -15.74 29.25
C ARG A 333 -18.47 -14.50 28.44
N GLN A 334 -17.90 -13.35 28.76
CA GLN A 334 -18.26 -12.13 28.06
C GLN A 334 -17.80 -12.22 26.60
N SER A 335 -16.52 -12.53 26.33
CA SER A 335 -15.97 -12.48 24.96
C SER A 335 -16.49 -13.59 24.07
N GLY A 336 -16.78 -14.76 24.64
CA GLY A 336 -17.08 -15.96 23.83
C GLY A 336 -15.95 -16.31 22.87
N LEU A 337 -14.75 -15.76 23.08
CA LEU A 337 -13.58 -15.97 22.23
C LEU A 337 -12.71 -17.07 22.83
N VAL A 338 -12.29 -18.00 21.98
CA VAL A 338 -11.43 -19.14 22.31
C VAL A 338 -10.15 -19.02 21.49
N HIS A 339 -9.02 -18.76 22.16
CA HIS A 339 -7.71 -18.66 21.52
C HIS A 339 -6.99 -20.00 21.64
N LEU A 340 -6.78 -20.66 20.52
CA LEU A 340 -6.18 -21.98 20.45
C LEU A 340 -5.04 -22.01 19.43
N LYS A 341 -4.01 -22.78 19.72
CA LYS A 341 -3.01 -23.21 18.75
C LYS A 341 -3.18 -24.69 18.48
N TYR A 342 -3.06 -25.10 17.22
CA TYR A 342 -3.21 -26.50 16.84
C TYR A 342 -2.35 -26.84 15.63
N THR A 343 -1.92 -28.10 15.52
CA THR A 343 -1.14 -28.58 14.37
C THR A 343 -2.05 -29.37 13.42
N PRO A 344 -2.35 -28.84 12.21
CA PRO A 344 -3.26 -29.49 11.26
C PRO A 344 -2.64 -30.77 10.68
N GLN A 345 -3.42 -31.85 10.68
CA GLN A 345 -3.09 -33.14 10.06
C GLN A 345 -4.28 -33.62 9.20
N PRO A 346 -4.55 -32.98 8.05
CA PRO A 346 -5.66 -33.39 7.20
C PRO A 346 -5.41 -34.78 6.59
N PRO A 347 -6.43 -35.67 6.52
CA PRO A 347 -7.84 -35.44 6.88
C PRO A 347 -8.18 -35.69 8.37
N GLY A 348 -7.26 -36.22 9.18
CA GLY A 348 -7.55 -36.76 10.51
C GLY A 348 -7.78 -35.74 11.63
N PHE A 349 -7.01 -34.64 11.70
CA PHE A 349 -7.19 -33.60 12.71
C PHE A 349 -7.14 -32.22 12.06
N THR A 350 -8.27 -31.51 12.14
CA THR A 350 -8.50 -30.24 11.42
C THR A 350 -9.35 -29.32 12.27
N LEU A 351 -9.39 -28.03 11.92
CA LEU A 351 -10.24 -27.03 12.57
C LEU A 351 -11.72 -27.46 12.60
N ARG A 352 -12.16 -28.25 11.61
CA ARG A 352 -13.52 -28.79 11.54
C ARG A 352 -13.82 -29.70 12.73
N HIS A 353 -12.89 -30.57 13.11
CA HIS A 353 -13.03 -31.44 14.28
C HIS A 353 -13.15 -30.62 15.58
N ILE A 354 -12.36 -29.56 15.69
CA ILE A 354 -12.40 -28.64 16.85
C ILE A 354 -13.77 -27.93 16.91
N THR A 355 -14.25 -27.39 15.79
CA THR A 355 -15.56 -26.72 15.76
C THR A 355 -16.72 -27.68 16.03
N ALA A 356 -16.67 -28.91 15.51
CA ALA A 356 -17.67 -29.94 15.75
C ALA A 356 -17.71 -30.38 17.22
N ALA A 357 -16.54 -30.53 17.85
CA ALA A 357 -16.44 -30.84 19.28
C ALA A 357 -17.06 -29.74 20.14
N ILE A 358 -16.84 -28.46 19.82
CA ILE A 358 -17.43 -27.34 20.56
C ILE A 358 -18.96 -27.28 20.35
N SER A 359 -19.45 -27.48 19.11
CA SER A 359 -20.89 -27.51 18.84
C SER A 359 -21.61 -28.73 19.45
N SER A 360 -20.89 -29.83 19.74
CA SER A 360 -21.46 -30.99 20.43
C SER A 360 -21.84 -30.71 21.89
N VAL A 361 -21.27 -29.65 22.51
CA VAL A 361 -21.54 -29.26 23.90
C VAL A 361 -22.97 -28.76 24.10
N SER A 362 -23.52 -28.03 23.12
CA SER A 362 -24.88 -27.49 23.16
C SER A 362 -25.37 -27.15 21.74
N PRO A 363 -26.64 -27.46 21.39
CA PRO A 363 -27.22 -27.11 20.10
C PRO A 363 -27.34 -25.59 19.86
N GLU A 364 -27.22 -24.77 20.92
CA GLU A 364 -27.25 -23.30 20.82
C GLU A 364 -25.87 -22.69 20.51
N PHE A 365 -24.80 -23.49 20.51
CA PHE A 365 -23.44 -22.99 20.26
C PHE A 365 -23.14 -22.87 18.77
N VAL A 366 -23.06 -21.63 18.28
CA VAL A 366 -22.62 -21.32 16.92
C VAL A 366 -21.15 -20.91 16.96
N VAL A 367 -20.30 -21.74 16.38
CA VAL A 367 -18.85 -21.52 16.35
C VAL A 367 -18.43 -20.95 15.01
N SER A 368 -17.72 -19.83 15.03
CA SER A 368 -17.17 -19.19 13.84
C SER A 368 -15.70 -18.83 14.06
N VAL A 369 -14.92 -18.74 12.99
CA VAL A 369 -13.54 -18.25 13.09
C VAL A 369 -13.58 -16.75 13.29
N TYR A 370 -13.07 -16.27 14.42
CA TYR A 370 -12.98 -14.86 14.73
C TYR A 370 -11.72 -14.27 14.10
N ARG A 371 -11.92 -13.30 13.20
CA ARG A 371 -10.86 -12.46 12.68
C ARG A 371 -10.87 -11.15 13.45
N PRO A 372 -9.78 -10.80 14.16
CA PRO A 372 -9.70 -9.46 14.73
C PRO A 372 -9.86 -8.44 13.61
N PRO A 373 -10.70 -7.40 13.79
CA PRO A 373 -10.82 -6.35 12.78
C PRO A 373 -9.45 -5.73 12.58
N THR A 374 -8.98 -5.71 11.33
CA THR A 374 -7.67 -5.13 11.02
C THR A 374 -7.67 -3.64 11.37
N MET A 375 -6.48 -3.07 11.57
CA MET A 375 -6.33 -1.63 11.83
C MET A 375 -7.05 -0.77 10.79
N GLU A 376 -7.09 -1.22 9.54
CA GLU A 376 -7.79 -0.55 8.45
C GLU A 376 -9.31 -0.70 8.55
N GLU A 377 -9.83 -1.86 9.00
CA GLU A 377 -11.26 -2.03 9.21
C GLU A 377 -11.75 -1.12 10.35
N ARG A 378 -10.94 -0.96 11.41
CA ARG A 378 -11.20 0.01 12.49
C ARG A 378 -11.13 1.46 12.00
N SER A 379 -10.05 1.81 11.28
CA SER A 379 -9.89 3.11 10.62
C SER A 379 -11.04 3.44 9.68
N ARG A 380 -11.50 2.47 8.88
CA ARG A 380 -12.65 2.60 8.00
C ARG A 380 -13.93 2.86 8.77
N GLN A 381 -14.16 2.15 9.87
CA GLN A 381 -15.32 2.40 10.73
C GLN A 381 -15.27 3.81 11.33
N LEU A 382 -14.10 4.28 11.75
CA LEU A 382 -13.89 5.66 12.22
C LEU A 382 -14.14 6.68 11.09
N GLN A 383 -13.61 6.47 9.88
CA GLN A 383 -13.85 7.33 8.71
C GLN A 383 -15.33 7.35 8.28
N LEU A 384 -16.02 6.21 8.33
CA LEU A 384 -17.46 6.12 8.05
C LEU A 384 -18.27 6.88 9.10
N ARG A 385 -17.88 6.81 10.38
CA ARG A 385 -18.49 7.61 11.45
C ARG A 385 -18.26 9.10 11.23
N GLU A 386 -17.03 9.54 10.91
CA GLU A 386 -16.73 10.94 10.59
C GLU A 386 -17.55 11.42 9.38
N ARG A 387 -17.59 10.64 8.29
CA ARG A 387 -18.40 10.94 7.11
C ARG A 387 -19.88 11.08 7.46
N ASN A 388 -20.41 10.19 8.29
CA ASN A 388 -21.81 10.23 8.71
C ASN A 388 -22.08 11.44 9.62
N GLN A 389 -21.15 11.82 10.49
CA GLN A 389 -21.26 13.04 11.30
C GLN A 389 -21.27 14.30 10.42
N LEU A 390 -20.40 14.38 9.41
CA LEU A 390 -20.41 15.46 8.42
C LEU A 390 -21.71 15.48 7.63
N LEU A 391 -22.23 14.31 7.23
CA LEU A 391 -23.50 14.19 6.53
C LEU A 391 -24.69 14.68 7.38
N ILE A 392 -24.77 14.29 8.65
CA ILE A 392 -25.83 14.76 9.56
C ILE A 392 -25.78 16.27 9.71
N ARG A 393 -24.59 16.85 9.93
CA ARG A 393 -24.40 18.31 9.99
C ARG A 393 -24.81 19.00 8.70
N LEU A 394 -24.46 18.41 7.55
CA LEU A 394 -24.85 18.91 6.24
C LEU A 394 -26.37 18.89 6.04
N ILE A 395 -27.04 17.79 6.43
CA ILE A 395 -28.51 17.68 6.36
C ILE A 395 -29.17 18.76 7.23
N ILE A 396 -28.71 18.92 8.48
CA ILE A 396 -29.21 19.97 9.38
C ILE A 396 -28.99 21.36 8.75
N CYS A 397 -27.82 21.61 8.18
CA CYS A 397 -27.52 22.88 7.52
C CYS A 397 -28.43 23.13 6.30
N ILE A 398 -28.70 22.11 5.48
CA ILE A 398 -29.61 22.22 4.31
C ILE A 398 -31.04 22.51 4.77
N MET A 399 -31.51 21.84 5.83
CA MET A 399 -32.84 22.06 6.41
C MET A 399 -33.04 23.50 6.87
N ILE A 400 -31.98 24.16 7.34
CA ILE A 400 -32.00 25.57 7.75
C ILE A 400 -31.72 26.52 6.57
N ALA A 401 -30.89 26.11 5.61
CA ALA A 401 -30.55 26.90 4.44
C ALA A 401 -31.75 27.10 3.52
N PHE A 402 -32.64 26.12 3.39
CA PHE A 402 -33.86 26.24 2.58
C PHE A 402 -34.80 27.38 3.03
N PRO A 403 -35.26 27.45 4.30
CA PRO A 403 -36.08 28.58 4.77
C PRO A 403 -35.29 29.90 4.75
N THR A 404 -33.98 29.86 5.00
CA THR A 404 -33.11 31.05 4.88
C THR A 404 -33.05 31.58 3.44
N PHE A 405 -32.99 30.69 2.43
CA PHE A 405 -33.00 31.03 1.00
C PHE A 405 -34.32 31.66 0.59
N MET A 406 -35.40 31.05 1.05
CA MET A 406 -36.74 31.53 0.80
C MET A 406 -36.92 32.94 1.37
N ILE A 407 -36.71 33.12 2.67
CA ILE A 407 -36.95 34.39 3.36
C ILE A 407 -35.95 35.47 2.93
N GLY A 408 -34.66 35.15 2.87
CA GLY A 408 -33.59 36.12 2.62
C GLY A 408 -33.39 36.48 1.15
N ILE A 409 -33.65 35.55 0.22
CA ILE A 409 -33.39 35.76 -1.21
C ILE A 409 -34.69 35.80 -2.00
N VAL A 410 -35.47 34.71 -2.02
CA VAL A 410 -36.62 34.58 -2.93
C VAL A 410 -37.67 35.65 -2.68
N TRP A 411 -38.14 35.78 -1.44
CA TRP A 411 -39.18 36.76 -1.10
C TRP A 411 -38.71 38.22 -1.18
N MET A 412 -37.41 38.47 -1.00
CA MET A 412 -36.85 39.83 -1.03
C MET A 412 -36.44 40.30 -2.44
N THR A 413 -36.07 39.38 -3.34
CA THR A 413 -35.53 39.71 -4.66
C THR A 413 -36.43 39.33 -5.83
N LEU A 414 -37.13 38.20 -5.77
CA LEU A 414 -37.93 37.68 -6.90
C LEU A 414 -39.42 38.04 -6.81
N VAL A 415 -39.93 38.28 -5.61
CA VAL A 415 -41.36 38.57 -5.38
C VAL A 415 -41.62 40.09 -5.49
N PRO A 416 -42.63 40.54 -6.26
CA PRO A 416 -42.98 41.96 -6.37
C PRO A 416 -43.28 42.62 -5.00
N LYS A 417 -43.00 43.93 -4.88
CA LYS A 417 -43.21 44.69 -3.63
C LYS A 417 -44.68 44.77 -3.20
N GLU A 418 -45.60 44.46 -4.12
CA GLU A 418 -47.04 44.52 -3.92
C GLU A 418 -47.59 43.33 -3.13
N ASP A 419 -46.83 42.23 -3.03
CA ASP A 419 -47.26 40.99 -2.40
C ASP A 419 -47.45 41.13 -0.88
N GLN A 420 -48.54 40.54 -0.37
CA GLN A 420 -48.90 40.65 1.06
C GLN A 420 -47.91 39.96 1.97
N VAL A 421 -47.32 38.84 1.52
CA VAL A 421 -46.35 38.06 2.30
C VAL A 421 -45.03 38.84 2.45
N ARG A 422 -44.57 39.48 1.37
CA ARG A 422 -43.38 40.33 1.41
C ARG A 422 -43.56 41.53 2.35
N LYS A 423 -44.69 42.22 2.28
CA LYS A 423 -45.02 43.32 3.20
C LYS A 423 -45.06 42.87 4.66
N TYR A 424 -45.66 41.71 4.92
CA TYR A 424 -45.69 41.11 6.26
C TYR A 424 -44.28 40.81 6.81
N LEU A 425 -43.35 40.39 5.95
CA LEU A 425 -41.96 40.10 6.30
C LEU A 425 -41.10 41.36 6.51
N GLU A 426 -41.43 42.45 5.82
CA GLU A 426 -40.76 43.75 5.93
C GLU A 426 -41.24 44.59 7.14
N GLU A 427 -42.35 44.23 7.78
CA GLU A 427 -42.84 44.91 9.00
C GLU A 427 -41.89 44.74 10.21
N PRO A 428 -41.79 45.73 11.10
CA PRO A 428 -41.03 45.60 12.35
C PRO A 428 -41.76 44.70 13.37
N MET A 429 -41.01 44.02 14.24
CA MET A 429 -41.59 43.09 15.24
C MET A 429 -41.41 43.51 16.70
N TRP A 430 -40.18 43.49 17.23
CA TRP A 430 -39.94 43.57 18.67
C TRP A 430 -39.17 44.80 19.15
N ALA A 431 -38.21 45.31 18.38
CA ALA A 431 -37.37 46.45 18.80
C ALA A 431 -36.89 47.26 17.59
N GLY A 432 -36.90 48.60 17.73
CA GLY A 432 -36.36 49.54 16.74
C GLY A 432 -36.99 49.42 15.35
N SER A 433 -36.17 49.61 14.32
CA SER A 433 -36.52 49.46 12.90
C SER A 433 -36.31 48.04 12.37
N VAL A 434 -36.05 47.05 13.23
CA VAL A 434 -35.71 45.68 12.82
C VAL A 434 -36.92 44.95 12.23
N THR A 435 -36.80 44.53 10.97
CA THR A 435 -37.83 43.78 10.22
C THR A 435 -38.04 42.36 10.75
N ARG A 436 -39.22 41.77 10.52
CA ARG A 436 -39.50 40.35 10.87
C ARG A 436 -38.50 39.42 10.21
N THR A 437 -38.08 39.75 9.00
CA THR A 437 -37.02 39.05 8.26
C THR A 437 -35.69 39.05 9.01
N GLY A 438 -35.25 40.18 9.55
CA GLY A 438 -34.01 40.25 10.33
C GLY A 438 -34.02 39.33 11.55
N TRP A 439 -35.14 39.32 12.29
CA TRP A 439 -35.33 38.40 13.43
C TRP A 439 -35.36 36.93 13.00
N ALA A 440 -36.11 36.60 11.93
CA ALA A 440 -36.20 35.24 11.43
C ALA A 440 -34.83 34.70 10.98
N LEU A 441 -34.05 35.50 10.25
CA LEU A 441 -32.70 35.14 9.81
C LEU A 441 -31.71 35.00 10.97
N PHE A 442 -31.84 35.83 12.03
CA PHE A 442 -31.04 35.68 13.24
C PHE A 442 -31.29 34.33 13.94
N PHE A 443 -32.56 33.93 14.12
CA PHE A 443 -32.89 32.65 14.76
C PHE A 443 -32.49 31.44 13.92
N LEU A 444 -32.60 31.53 12.59
CA LEU A 444 -32.18 30.46 11.69
C LEU A 444 -30.66 30.32 11.61
N SER A 445 -29.92 31.42 11.56
CA SER A 445 -28.45 31.39 11.41
C SER A 445 -27.70 31.00 12.70
N THR A 446 -28.27 31.29 13.87
CA THR A 446 -27.60 31.05 15.16
C THR A 446 -27.26 29.57 15.42
N PRO A 447 -28.18 28.59 15.21
CA PRO A 447 -27.84 27.16 15.30
C PRO A 447 -26.75 26.74 14.30
N VAL A 448 -26.72 27.33 13.10
CA VAL A 448 -25.70 27.00 12.10
C VAL A 448 -24.32 27.47 12.56
N MET A 449 -24.23 28.67 13.13
CA MET A 449 -22.98 29.22 13.68
C MET A 449 -22.43 28.37 14.83
N PHE A 450 -23.25 28.07 15.86
CA PHE A 450 -22.74 27.46 17.09
C PHE A 450 -22.74 25.92 17.11
N PHE A 451 -23.60 25.27 16.33
CA PHE A 451 -23.70 23.80 16.31
C PHE A 451 -23.04 23.20 15.06
N VAL A 452 -23.43 23.68 13.89
CA VAL A 452 -22.98 23.13 12.61
C VAL A 452 -21.52 23.52 12.33
N ALA A 453 -21.19 24.81 12.37
CA ALA A 453 -19.85 25.34 12.08
C ALA A 453 -18.83 25.11 13.21
N ASN A 454 -19.27 24.63 14.38
CA ASN A 454 -18.43 24.35 15.55
C ASN A 454 -17.20 23.48 15.26
N VAL A 455 -17.31 22.53 14.31
CA VAL A 455 -16.18 21.69 13.91
C VAL A 455 -15.01 22.53 13.36
N PHE A 456 -15.32 23.57 12.58
CA PHE A 456 -14.30 24.45 12.01
C PHE A 456 -13.72 25.39 13.08
N HIS A 457 -14.57 25.93 13.95
CA HIS A 457 -14.13 26.81 15.03
C HIS A 457 -13.19 26.09 16.02
N LYS A 458 -13.54 24.87 16.45
CA LYS A 458 -12.69 24.08 17.35
C LYS A 458 -11.33 23.78 16.75
N ARG A 459 -11.29 23.30 15.50
CA ARG A 459 -10.04 22.99 14.79
C ARG A 459 -9.19 24.26 14.60
N ALA A 460 -9.79 25.36 14.15
CA ALA A 460 -9.09 26.63 13.99
C ALA A 460 -8.50 27.17 15.31
N ILE A 461 -9.26 27.10 16.40
CA ILE A 461 -8.78 27.55 17.73
C ILE A 461 -7.62 26.67 18.20
N HIS A 462 -7.69 25.36 17.98
CA HIS A 462 -6.61 24.44 18.33
C HIS A 462 -5.33 24.77 17.58
N GLU A 463 -5.41 24.95 16.26
CA GLU A 463 -4.27 25.30 15.40
C GLU A 463 -3.63 26.64 15.81
N ILE A 464 -4.44 27.68 16.09
CA ILE A 464 -3.93 28.96 16.59
C ILE A 464 -3.28 28.78 17.96
N ARG A 465 -3.92 28.04 18.87
CA ARG A 465 -3.39 27.83 20.23
C ARG A 465 -2.07 27.07 20.21
N ALA A 466 -1.91 26.12 19.30
CA ALA A 466 -0.65 25.42 19.07
C ALA A 466 0.45 26.40 18.62
N LEU A 467 0.18 27.23 17.60
CA LEU A 467 1.11 28.25 17.09
C LEU A 467 1.55 29.28 18.15
N TRP A 468 0.68 29.61 19.09
CA TRP A 468 0.90 30.67 20.09
C TRP A 468 1.21 30.15 21.51
N ARG A 469 1.44 28.84 21.68
CA ARG A 469 1.81 28.24 22.97
C ARG A 469 3.17 28.77 23.45
N LYS A 470 3.30 29.01 24.77
CA LYS A 470 4.57 29.43 25.39
C LYS A 470 5.59 28.27 25.28
N GLY A 471 6.58 28.42 24.40
CA GLY A 471 7.59 27.38 24.12
C GLY A 471 7.77 27.05 22.62
N SER A 472 6.95 27.59 21.71
CA SER A 472 7.10 27.31 20.28
C SER A 472 8.45 27.79 19.72
N ASN A 473 9.14 26.91 18.97
CA ASN A 473 10.42 27.20 18.29
C ASN A 473 10.28 28.04 17.02
N VAL A 474 9.05 28.35 16.59
CA VAL A 474 8.83 29.13 15.37
C VAL A 474 9.19 30.60 15.65
N PRO A 475 10.11 31.23 14.88
CA PRO A 475 10.45 32.64 15.09
C PRO A 475 9.20 33.51 14.93
N ILE A 476 9.08 34.56 15.76
CA ILE A 476 7.88 35.40 15.88
C ILE A 476 7.39 35.88 14.51
N PHE A 477 8.29 36.33 13.64
CA PHE A 477 7.93 36.77 12.28
C PHE A 477 7.32 35.65 11.42
N ARG A 478 7.79 34.41 11.55
CA ARG A 478 7.28 33.24 10.82
C ARG A 478 5.91 32.80 11.30
N ARG A 479 5.58 33.08 12.57
CA ARG A 479 4.21 32.93 13.09
C ARG A 479 3.24 33.90 12.40
N PHE A 480 3.70 35.09 11.99
CA PHE A 480 2.83 36.09 11.34
C PHE A 480 2.62 35.88 9.84
N TYR A 481 3.50 35.17 9.12
CA TYR A 481 3.30 34.93 7.67
C TYR A 481 2.98 33.48 7.30
N ARG A 482 3.01 32.55 8.27
CA ARG A 482 2.77 31.11 8.05
C ARG A 482 1.87 30.51 9.14
N PHE A 483 0.74 31.17 9.42
CA PHE A 483 -0.32 30.67 10.31
C PHE A 483 -1.58 30.20 9.56
N GLY A 484 -1.50 30.15 8.22
CA GLY A 484 -2.64 29.86 7.38
C GLY A 484 -3.08 28.41 7.41
N SER A 485 -4.31 28.15 7.85
CA SER A 485 -4.99 26.86 7.65
C SER A 485 -6.33 27.04 6.95
N MET A 486 -6.83 25.96 6.34
CA MET A 486 -8.15 25.97 5.71
C MET A 486 -9.26 26.15 6.74
N ASN A 487 -9.14 25.55 7.93
CA ASN A 487 -10.12 25.68 9.01
C ASN A 487 -10.19 27.13 9.53
N LEU A 488 -9.05 27.83 9.59
CA LEU A 488 -8.96 29.23 10.00
C LEU A 488 -9.69 30.14 9.03
N LEU A 489 -9.44 30.00 7.72
CA LEU A 489 -10.09 30.83 6.70
C LEU A 489 -11.62 30.68 6.75
N ILE A 490 -12.09 29.44 6.87
CA ILE A 490 -13.52 29.10 6.99
C ILE A 490 -14.12 29.69 8.27
N SER A 491 -13.47 29.44 9.42
CA SER A 491 -13.91 29.91 10.72
C SER A 491 -14.02 31.45 10.76
N LEU A 492 -13.02 32.16 10.23
CA LEU A 492 -13.02 33.62 10.17
C LEU A 492 -14.14 34.15 9.27
N GLY A 493 -14.32 33.59 8.08
CA GLY A 493 -15.35 34.04 7.14
C GLY A 493 -16.76 33.92 7.72
N VAL A 494 -17.10 32.78 8.32
CA VAL A 494 -18.41 32.55 8.97
C VAL A 494 -18.58 33.46 10.20
N SER A 495 -17.54 33.60 11.03
CA SER A 495 -17.62 34.43 12.25
C SER A 495 -17.80 35.91 11.94
N ILE A 496 -17.03 36.46 11.00
CA ILE A 496 -17.11 37.88 10.62
C ILE A 496 -18.50 38.20 10.09
N SER A 497 -19.05 37.34 9.22
CA SER A 497 -20.41 37.50 8.67
C SER A 497 -21.48 37.49 9.77
N TYR A 498 -21.41 36.54 10.71
CA TYR A 498 -22.38 36.41 11.79
C TYR A 498 -22.32 37.59 12.76
N PHE A 499 -21.14 37.92 13.30
CA PHE A 499 -21.01 39.00 14.28
C PHE A 499 -21.29 40.38 13.68
N ALA A 500 -20.94 40.62 12.41
CA ALA A 500 -21.34 41.83 11.70
C ALA A 500 -22.87 41.95 11.59
N SER A 501 -23.55 40.83 11.31
CA SER A 501 -25.01 40.80 11.22
C SER A 501 -25.70 41.02 12.57
N VAL A 502 -25.14 40.48 13.66
CA VAL A 502 -25.61 40.74 15.03
C VAL A 502 -25.41 42.22 15.41
N ALA A 503 -24.26 42.81 15.07
CA ALA A 503 -24.00 44.22 15.32
C ALA A 503 -24.96 45.13 14.55
N LEU A 504 -25.27 44.80 13.29
CA LEU A 504 -26.27 45.49 12.48
C LEU A 504 -27.67 45.39 13.08
N LEU A 505 -28.09 44.18 13.45
CA LEU A 505 -29.37 43.96 14.11
C LEU A 505 -29.49 44.78 15.41
N ALA A 506 -28.40 44.88 16.18
CA ALA A 506 -28.35 45.67 17.40
C ALA A 506 -28.41 47.19 17.13
N LEU A 507 -27.74 47.69 16.09
CA LEU A 507 -27.82 49.10 15.69
C LEU A 507 -29.25 49.47 15.25
N ASP A 508 -29.86 48.64 14.42
CA ASP A 508 -31.24 48.82 13.94
C ASP A 508 -32.26 48.75 15.09
N ALA A 509 -31.99 47.94 16.11
CA ALA A 509 -32.83 47.83 17.30
C ALA A 509 -32.79 49.10 18.18
N VAL A 510 -31.67 49.84 18.17
CA VAL A 510 -31.46 51.04 18.99
C VAL A 510 -31.94 52.32 18.27
N THR A 511 -31.93 52.35 16.94
CA THR A 511 -32.45 53.47 16.15
C THR A 511 -33.98 53.57 16.25
N LYS A 512 -34.48 54.65 16.86
CA LYS A 512 -35.91 55.03 16.83
C LYS A 512 -36.17 55.86 15.57
N ARG A 513 -37.30 55.61 14.89
CA ARG A 513 -37.76 56.42 13.75
C ARG A 513 -37.89 57.90 14.15
N PRO A 514 -37.60 58.86 13.25
CA PRO A 514 -38.17 60.19 13.39
C PRO A 514 -39.69 60.05 13.36
N MET A 515 -40.32 60.54 14.43
CA MET A 515 -41.76 60.59 14.64
C MET A 515 -42.34 61.58 13.62
N GLU A 516 -43.28 61.15 12.79
CA GLU A 516 -44.13 62.05 12.02
C GLU A 516 -44.79 63.02 13.00
N ALA A 517 -44.46 64.31 12.89
CA ALA A 517 -45.10 65.37 13.63
C ALA A 517 -46.45 65.70 12.97
N GLU A 518 -47.50 65.69 13.78
CA GLU A 518 -48.87 66.08 13.44
C GLU A 518 -49.00 67.53 12.96
N GLY A 519 -49.91 67.77 12.00
CA GLY A 519 -50.81 68.93 12.04
C GLY A 519 -50.59 70.10 11.07
N VAL A 520 -51.54 70.27 10.15
CA VAL A 520 -52.21 71.53 9.77
C VAL A 520 -51.36 72.69 9.20
N ASP A 521 -51.49 72.98 7.90
CA ASP A 521 -52.04 74.25 7.37
C ASP A 521 -51.94 74.34 5.82
N GLY A 522 -52.90 75.06 5.22
CA GLY A 522 -53.11 75.13 3.79
C GLY A 522 -52.34 76.22 3.03
N HIS A 523 -52.55 76.18 1.71
CA HIS A 523 -52.47 77.27 0.73
C HIS A 523 -51.12 78.00 0.51
N GLY A 524 -50.60 77.87 -0.73
CA GLY A 524 -50.20 79.03 -1.53
C GLY A 524 -48.73 79.13 -1.95
N GLY A 525 -48.52 79.35 -3.26
CA GLY A 525 -47.36 80.06 -3.84
C GLY A 525 -46.27 79.16 -4.42
N ALA A 526 -46.26 78.84 -5.72
CA ALA A 526 -45.84 79.67 -6.86
C ALA A 526 -44.30 79.72 -7.11
N LEU A 527 -43.88 78.99 -8.15
CA LEU A 527 -43.16 79.47 -9.35
C LEU A 527 -41.76 80.12 -9.21
N ILE A 528 -40.70 79.47 -9.76
CA ILE A 528 -40.00 79.85 -11.02
C ILE A 528 -38.70 79.02 -11.22
N GLY A 529 -38.60 78.36 -12.38
CA GLY A 529 -37.34 78.13 -13.13
C GLY A 529 -36.78 76.69 -13.15
N MET A 530 -36.45 76.00 -14.25
CA MET A 530 -36.80 75.96 -15.68
C MET A 530 -36.00 74.77 -16.28
N GLU A 531 -36.73 73.86 -16.95
CA GLU A 531 -36.38 72.91 -18.03
C GLU A 531 -35.13 71.98 -18.00
N GLY A 532 -35.39 70.67 -18.15
CA GLY A 532 -34.38 69.66 -18.50
C GLY A 532 -34.87 68.19 -18.55
N VAL A 533 -35.74 67.86 -19.51
CA VAL A 533 -35.96 66.53 -20.15
C VAL A 533 -36.22 65.30 -19.26
N GLY A 534 -37.47 64.83 -19.28
CA GLY A 534 -37.86 63.54 -18.72
C GLY A 534 -37.64 62.36 -19.68
N ASN A 535 -37.26 61.21 -19.11
CA ASN A 535 -38.01 59.99 -19.34
C ASN A 535 -37.83 58.98 -18.18
N SER A 536 -38.97 58.65 -17.56
CA SER A 536 -39.28 57.52 -16.67
C SER A 536 -38.26 57.19 -15.56
N GLY A 537 -38.31 57.96 -14.48
CA GLY A 537 -37.84 57.52 -13.17
C GLY A 537 -38.87 56.61 -12.50
N GLU A 538 -38.42 55.46 -12.04
CA GLU A 538 -39.08 54.74 -10.94
C GLU A 538 -38.54 55.29 -9.61
N PRO A 539 -39.41 55.72 -8.68
CA PRO A 539 -38.99 56.24 -7.40
C PRO A 539 -38.85 55.13 -6.35
N GLU A 540 -37.89 55.34 -5.44
CA GLU A 540 -37.92 54.95 -4.03
C GLU A 540 -37.81 53.45 -3.69
N SER A 541 -36.57 53.03 -3.47
CA SER A 541 -36.20 51.90 -2.62
C SER A 541 -36.63 52.19 -1.17
N GLY A 542 -37.65 51.48 -0.68
CA GLY A 542 -37.95 51.37 0.74
C GLY A 542 -36.80 50.71 1.53
N PRO A 543 -36.85 50.78 2.87
CA PRO A 543 -35.69 50.49 3.72
C PRO A 543 -35.41 48.99 3.78
N HIS A 544 -34.38 48.54 3.07
CA HIS A 544 -33.89 47.17 3.19
C HIS A 544 -32.76 47.14 4.22
N THR A 545 -33.04 46.60 5.42
CA THR A 545 -32.00 46.29 6.42
C THR A 545 -31.16 45.11 5.91
N THR A 546 -30.04 45.36 5.26
CA THR A 546 -29.16 44.33 4.70
C THR A 546 -28.34 43.66 5.82
N THR A 547 -28.78 42.49 6.29
CA THR A 547 -28.01 41.64 7.20
C THR A 547 -27.33 40.50 6.43
N TYR A 548 -26.21 39.95 6.93
CA TYR A 548 -25.44 38.87 6.30
C TYR A 548 -25.69 37.50 6.97
N PHE A 549 -26.84 37.33 7.61
CA PHE A 549 -27.21 36.07 8.26
C PHE A 549 -27.40 34.94 7.24
N ASP A 550 -27.97 35.26 6.09
CA ASP A 550 -28.10 34.38 4.93
C ASP A 550 -26.73 33.89 4.42
N SER A 551 -25.78 34.81 4.29
CA SER A 551 -24.40 34.54 3.87
C SER A 551 -23.71 33.57 4.82
N THR A 552 -23.93 33.69 6.13
CA THR A 552 -23.40 32.79 7.16
C THR A 552 -23.89 31.34 6.95
N VAL A 553 -25.18 31.18 6.66
CA VAL A 553 -25.81 29.87 6.47
C VAL A 553 -25.35 29.23 5.15
N PHE A 554 -25.39 29.96 4.04
CA PHE A 554 -24.97 29.43 2.74
C PHE A 554 -23.48 29.12 2.69
N LEU A 555 -22.64 29.97 3.27
CA LEU A 555 -21.21 29.73 3.37
C LEU A 555 -20.92 28.41 4.10
N THR A 556 -21.53 28.21 5.27
CA THR A 556 -21.37 26.99 6.06
C THR A 556 -21.86 25.76 5.28
N MET A 557 -22.99 25.87 4.58
CA MET A 557 -23.55 24.79 3.76
C MET A 557 -22.58 24.38 2.64
N PHE A 558 -22.12 25.32 1.82
CA PHE A 558 -21.24 25.01 0.68
C PHE A 558 -19.88 24.45 1.11
N LEU A 559 -19.34 24.95 2.23
CA LEU A 559 -18.09 24.43 2.79
C LEU A 559 -18.25 23.01 3.34
N LEU A 560 -19.38 22.70 3.99
CA LEU A 560 -19.69 21.34 4.41
C LEU A 560 -19.90 20.39 3.24
N ILE A 561 -20.51 20.85 2.14
CA ILE A 561 -20.60 20.06 0.90
C ILE A 561 -19.20 19.73 0.40
N GLY A 562 -18.29 20.72 0.34
CA GLY A 562 -16.90 20.51 -0.07
C GLY A 562 -16.17 19.48 0.81
N ARG A 563 -16.26 19.61 2.13
CA ARG A 563 -15.66 18.67 3.11
C ARG A 563 -16.28 17.29 3.08
N PHE A 564 -17.59 17.19 2.89
CA PHE A 564 -18.27 15.91 2.70
C PHE A 564 -17.82 15.23 1.42
N LEU A 565 -17.73 15.96 0.30
CA LEU A 565 -17.22 15.42 -0.96
C LEU A 565 -15.77 14.96 -0.85
N GLU A 566 -14.94 15.68 -0.11
CA GLU A 566 -13.57 15.27 0.20
C GLU A 566 -13.53 13.95 0.98
N ALA A 567 -14.26 13.86 2.10
CA ALA A 567 -14.34 12.66 2.93
C ALA A 567 -14.97 11.48 2.16
N TYR A 568 -16.01 11.74 1.36
CA TYR A 568 -16.64 10.75 0.51
C TYR A 568 -15.68 10.24 -0.56
N SER A 569 -14.92 11.13 -1.20
CA SER A 569 -13.89 10.76 -2.17
C SER A 569 -12.87 9.84 -1.50
N LYS A 570 -12.28 10.26 -0.36
CA LYS A 570 -11.31 9.47 0.44
C LYS A 570 -11.86 8.12 0.92
N SER A 571 -13.15 8.01 1.20
CA SER A 571 -13.78 6.74 1.58
C SER A 571 -14.02 5.83 0.37
N LYS A 572 -14.51 6.39 -0.75
CA LYS A 572 -14.68 5.64 -2.01
C LYS A 572 -13.36 5.22 -2.62
N THR A 573 -12.26 5.87 -2.23
CA THR A 573 -10.93 5.46 -2.67
C THR A 573 -10.49 4.11 -2.07
N ALA A 574 -10.92 3.80 -0.84
CA ALA A 574 -10.60 2.52 -0.18
C ALA A 574 -11.41 1.32 -0.72
N ASP A 575 -12.53 1.55 -1.41
CA ASP A 575 -13.44 0.49 -1.89
C ASP A 575 -12.84 -0.39 -3.00
N ALA A 576 -11.83 0.10 -3.74
CA ALA A 576 -11.22 -0.65 -4.85
C ALA A 576 -10.52 -1.94 -4.39
N VAL A 577 -9.94 -1.93 -3.19
CA VAL A 577 -9.30 -3.10 -2.58
C VAL A 577 -10.34 -4.13 -2.12
N ASN A 578 -11.52 -3.67 -1.70
CA ASN A 578 -12.62 -4.56 -1.32
C ASN A 578 -13.25 -5.27 -2.51
N LEU A 579 -13.26 -4.65 -3.69
CA LEU A 579 -13.67 -5.32 -4.92
C LEU A 579 -12.74 -6.49 -5.27
N LEU A 580 -11.43 -6.35 -5.01
CA LEU A 580 -10.47 -7.45 -5.16
C LEU A 580 -10.72 -8.54 -4.13
N ARG A 581 -10.94 -8.19 -2.86
CA ARG A 581 -11.28 -9.16 -1.81
C ARG A 581 -12.59 -9.91 -2.10
N GLY A 582 -13.56 -9.25 -2.73
CA GLY A 582 -14.81 -9.86 -3.17
C GLY A 582 -14.69 -10.87 -4.31
N LEU A 583 -13.52 -11.00 -4.93
CA LEU A 583 -13.25 -12.05 -5.92
C LEU A 583 -13.05 -13.43 -5.26
N ARG A 584 -12.75 -13.47 -3.96
CA ARG A 584 -12.65 -14.73 -3.21
C ARG A 584 -14.06 -15.19 -2.80
N PRO A 585 -14.45 -16.43 -3.12
CA PRO A 585 -15.73 -16.97 -2.66
C PRO A 585 -15.71 -17.15 -1.13
N SER A 586 -16.86 -16.97 -0.48
CA SER A 586 -17.00 -17.21 0.97
C SER A 586 -17.12 -18.69 1.31
N GLU A 587 -17.55 -19.51 0.35
CA GLU A 587 -17.78 -20.94 0.49
C GLU A 587 -16.91 -21.76 -0.47
N ALA A 588 -16.60 -22.99 -0.09
CA ALA A 588 -15.83 -23.96 -0.86
C ALA A 588 -16.54 -25.32 -0.87
N LEU A 589 -16.43 -26.05 -1.99
CA LEU A 589 -16.89 -27.43 -2.11
C LEU A 589 -15.75 -28.38 -1.76
N LEU A 590 -15.70 -28.85 -0.52
CA LEU A 590 -14.71 -29.84 -0.07
C LEU A 590 -15.10 -31.23 -0.58
N VAL A 591 -14.12 -31.95 -1.12
CA VAL A 591 -14.28 -33.33 -1.59
C VAL A 591 -13.66 -34.26 -0.55
N VAL A 592 -14.50 -35.07 0.10
CA VAL A 592 -14.07 -36.02 1.13
C VAL A 592 -14.18 -37.45 0.58
N LYS A 593 -13.20 -38.29 0.91
CA LYS A 593 -13.23 -39.71 0.57
C LYS A 593 -14.14 -40.42 1.58
N SER A 594 -15.20 -41.08 1.12
CA SER A 594 -16.10 -41.79 2.01
C SER A 594 -15.45 -43.09 2.51
N ASP A 595 -14.91 -43.10 3.72
CA ASP A 595 -14.68 -44.34 4.46
C ASP A 595 -15.93 -44.58 5.35
N GLN A 596 -16.51 -45.79 5.26
CA GLN A 596 -17.87 -46.11 5.74
C GLN A 596 -18.10 -45.96 7.26
N GLU A 597 -17.07 -45.65 8.06
CA GLU A 597 -17.16 -45.56 9.53
C GLU A 597 -17.55 -44.16 10.04
N ASP A 598 -17.32 -43.08 9.28
CA ASP A 598 -17.56 -41.71 9.75
C ASP A 598 -19.03 -41.25 9.63
N ILE A 599 -19.84 -41.97 8.82
CA ILE A 599 -21.22 -41.59 8.51
C ILE A 599 -22.16 -41.74 9.73
N ALA A 600 -21.85 -42.64 10.67
CA ALA A 600 -22.68 -42.85 11.85
C ALA A 600 -22.55 -41.73 12.90
N ALA A 601 -21.41 -41.05 12.96
CA ALA A 601 -21.17 -39.96 13.91
C ALA A 601 -21.76 -38.63 13.40
N ASP A 602 -21.67 -38.36 12.10
CA ASP A 602 -22.07 -37.08 11.51
C ASP A 602 -23.58 -36.96 11.24
N VAL A 603 -24.27 -38.06 10.91
CA VAL A 603 -25.72 -38.05 10.64
C VAL A 603 -26.54 -37.81 11.93
N ALA A 604 -25.99 -38.16 13.09
CA ALA A 604 -26.61 -37.89 14.38
C ALA A 604 -26.56 -36.39 14.78
N ALA A 605 -25.56 -35.65 14.29
CA ALA A 605 -25.34 -34.24 14.66
C ALA A 605 -26.20 -33.23 13.88
N PHE A 606 -26.77 -33.61 12.73
CA PHE A 606 -27.43 -32.66 11.82
C PHE A 606 -28.97 -32.64 11.88
N ASN A 607 -29.63 -33.64 12.49
CA ASN A 607 -31.10 -33.71 12.51
C ASN A 607 -31.80 -32.86 13.60
N ALA A 608 -31.18 -31.76 14.04
CA ALA A 608 -31.74 -30.86 15.04
C ALA A 608 -31.86 -29.39 14.57
N SER A 609 -32.69 -29.14 13.54
CA SER A 609 -33.69 -28.04 13.56
C SER A 609 -34.61 -28.06 12.33
N PRO A 610 -35.89 -27.67 12.47
CA PRO A 610 -36.92 -27.93 11.46
C PRO A 610 -37.17 -26.72 10.57
N THR A 611 -37.12 -26.87 9.25
CA THR A 611 -38.03 -26.20 8.30
C THR A 611 -37.72 -26.57 6.85
N GLN A 612 -38.59 -27.37 6.22
CA GLN A 612 -39.25 -27.11 4.92
C GLN A 612 -39.73 -28.42 4.25
N SER A 613 -40.86 -28.27 3.55
CA SER A 613 -41.82 -29.24 3.02
C SER A 613 -41.33 -30.14 1.87
N PRO A 614 -41.95 -31.32 1.64
CA PRO A 614 -41.54 -32.26 0.60
C PRO A 614 -42.24 -31.97 -0.73
N ILE A 615 -41.51 -32.07 -1.84
CA ILE A 615 -42.08 -32.21 -3.19
C ILE A 615 -41.29 -33.27 -3.96
N GLY A 616 -42.00 -34.30 -4.43
CA GLY A 616 -41.77 -34.93 -5.73
C GLY A 616 -40.95 -36.22 -5.77
N GLU A 617 -41.63 -37.36 -5.71
CA GLU A 617 -41.18 -38.61 -6.32
C GLU A 617 -40.96 -38.42 -7.83
N ASN A 618 -39.89 -39.01 -8.38
CA ASN A 618 -39.88 -39.64 -9.71
C ASN A 618 -38.68 -40.60 -9.83
N ASP A 619 -39.03 -41.86 -10.12
CA ASP A 619 -38.24 -42.98 -10.67
C ASP A 619 -37.56 -42.53 -12.00
N PRO A 620 -36.37 -43.04 -12.43
CA PRO A 620 -36.26 -44.43 -12.90
C PRO A 620 -34.90 -45.15 -12.70
N SER A 621 -35.00 -46.45 -12.49
CA SER A 621 -34.13 -47.52 -13.02
C SER A 621 -32.98 -47.13 -13.97
N ASN A 622 -31.74 -47.17 -13.47
CA ASN A 622 -30.56 -47.66 -14.20
C ASN A 622 -29.35 -47.78 -13.25
N SER A 623 -28.99 -49.00 -12.83
CA SER A 623 -27.69 -49.26 -12.21
C SER A 623 -27.06 -50.52 -12.80
N GLU A 624 -26.24 -50.33 -13.82
CA GLU A 624 -25.25 -51.30 -14.23
C GLU A 624 -23.89 -50.59 -14.30
N TYR A 625 -22.95 -51.07 -13.48
CA TYR A 625 -21.51 -50.80 -13.43
C TYR A 625 -21.03 -49.38 -13.07
N ALA A 626 -20.62 -49.20 -11.81
CA ALA A 626 -19.57 -48.23 -11.44
C ALA A 626 -18.85 -48.69 -10.16
N ASP A 627 -17.51 -48.68 -10.19
CA ASP A 627 -16.63 -48.81 -9.04
C ASP A 627 -17.09 -47.89 -7.89
N ASN A 628 -17.47 -48.45 -6.75
CA ASN A 628 -17.84 -47.69 -5.56
C ASN A 628 -16.61 -47.07 -4.89
N ARG A 629 -16.11 -45.97 -5.46
CA ARG A 629 -15.37 -44.92 -4.76
C ARG A 629 -16.21 -43.65 -4.81
N THR A 630 -17.25 -43.60 -3.98
CA THR A 630 -18.13 -42.43 -3.89
C THR A 630 -17.44 -41.29 -3.16
N TRP A 631 -16.85 -40.36 -3.91
CA TRP A 631 -16.44 -39.07 -3.36
C TRP A 631 -17.68 -38.26 -3.01
N THR A 632 -17.77 -37.76 -1.78
CA THR A 632 -18.87 -36.89 -1.34
C THR A 632 -18.38 -35.44 -1.30
N SER A 633 -19.12 -34.55 -1.94
CA SER A 633 -18.85 -33.11 -1.91
C SER A 633 -19.67 -32.44 -0.81
N ARG A 634 -19.03 -31.63 0.04
CA ARG A 634 -19.68 -30.85 1.11
C ARG A 634 -19.32 -29.37 0.98
N THR A 635 -20.33 -28.50 1.04
CA THR A 635 -20.09 -27.05 1.10
C THR A 635 -19.64 -26.65 2.50
N ILE A 636 -18.52 -25.94 2.60
CA ILE A 636 -17.95 -25.40 3.85
C ILE A 636 -17.56 -23.94 3.68
N SER A 637 -17.45 -23.20 4.78
CA SER A 637 -16.85 -21.86 4.76
C SER A 637 -15.37 -21.95 4.38
N THR A 638 -14.89 -21.02 3.56
CA THR A 638 -13.47 -20.90 3.20
C THR A 638 -12.54 -20.70 4.39
N ASP A 639 -13.07 -20.23 5.52
CA ASP A 639 -12.31 -20.04 6.76
C ASP A 639 -12.00 -21.35 7.47
N LEU A 640 -12.68 -22.45 7.10
CA LEU A 640 -12.49 -23.80 7.64
C LEU A 640 -11.63 -24.69 6.73
N LEU A 641 -11.05 -24.13 5.66
CA LEU A 641 -10.12 -24.82 4.77
C LEU A 641 -8.74 -24.95 5.39
N GLU A 642 -8.10 -26.07 5.12
CA GLU A 642 -6.73 -26.37 5.51
C GLU A 642 -5.84 -26.66 4.30
N VAL A 643 -4.52 -26.47 4.47
CA VAL A 643 -3.53 -26.84 3.45
C VAL A 643 -3.57 -28.35 3.28
N GLY A 644 -3.73 -28.81 2.04
CA GLY A 644 -3.90 -30.22 1.69
C GLY A 644 -5.36 -30.64 1.47
N ASP A 645 -6.35 -29.82 1.83
CA ASP A 645 -7.75 -30.10 1.50
C ASP A 645 -7.96 -30.15 -0.02
N ILE A 646 -8.82 -31.07 -0.47
CA ILE A 646 -9.20 -31.19 -1.89
C ILE A 646 -10.52 -30.48 -2.09
N VAL A 647 -10.55 -29.44 -2.91
CA VAL A 647 -11.76 -28.68 -3.22
C VAL A 647 -12.12 -28.79 -4.70
N SER A 648 -13.42 -28.88 -4.98
CA SER A 648 -13.95 -28.97 -6.33
C SER A 648 -14.36 -27.59 -6.84
N VAL A 649 -13.78 -27.15 -7.95
CA VAL A 649 -14.07 -25.87 -8.59
C VAL A 649 -14.99 -26.11 -9.79
N VAL A 650 -16.26 -25.75 -9.65
CA VAL A 650 -17.27 -25.91 -10.70
C VAL A 650 -17.18 -24.80 -11.75
N ARG A 651 -17.77 -25.03 -12.93
CA ARG A 651 -17.87 -24.02 -13.97
C ARG A 651 -18.55 -22.73 -13.47
N GLY A 652 -17.95 -21.59 -13.79
CA GLY A 652 -18.38 -20.25 -13.38
C GLY A 652 -17.97 -19.87 -11.96
N SER A 653 -17.27 -20.74 -11.22
CA SER A 653 -16.80 -20.46 -9.85
C SER A 653 -15.30 -20.15 -9.83
N SER A 654 -14.88 -19.43 -8.79
CA SER A 654 -13.46 -19.18 -8.51
C SER A 654 -12.92 -20.23 -7.54
N PRO A 655 -11.63 -20.62 -7.64
CA PRO A 655 -10.94 -21.29 -6.56
C PRO A 655 -11.08 -20.52 -5.24
N PRO A 656 -11.35 -21.20 -4.10
CA PRO A 656 -11.50 -20.57 -2.79
C PRO A 656 -10.16 -20.18 -2.13
N ALA A 657 -9.07 -20.81 -2.58
CA ALA A 657 -7.70 -20.63 -2.15
C ALA A 657 -6.76 -21.02 -3.30
N ASP A 658 -5.49 -20.64 -3.21
CA ASP A 658 -4.47 -20.99 -4.19
C ASP A 658 -4.08 -22.46 -4.03
N GLY A 659 -3.84 -23.14 -5.16
CA GLY A 659 -3.63 -24.58 -5.12
C GLY A 659 -3.26 -25.22 -6.45
N THR A 660 -2.90 -26.51 -6.38
CA THR A 660 -2.50 -27.31 -7.52
C THR A 660 -3.64 -28.21 -7.99
N VAL A 661 -3.87 -28.30 -9.29
CA VAL A 661 -4.86 -29.21 -9.89
C VAL A 661 -4.42 -30.67 -9.67
N ILE A 662 -5.25 -31.47 -9.01
CA ILE A 662 -5.00 -32.90 -8.82
C ILE A 662 -5.67 -33.72 -9.92
N SER A 663 -6.91 -33.35 -10.26
CA SER A 663 -7.70 -34.12 -11.22
C SER A 663 -8.60 -33.23 -12.06
N GLY A 664 -8.63 -33.50 -13.37
CA GLY A 664 -9.46 -32.79 -14.34
C GLY A 664 -8.68 -31.77 -15.18
N HIS A 665 -9.26 -31.41 -16.32
CA HIS A 665 -8.69 -30.44 -17.25
C HIS A 665 -9.73 -29.36 -17.53
N SER A 666 -9.34 -28.09 -17.37
CA SER A 666 -10.24 -26.97 -17.65
C SER A 666 -9.50 -25.73 -18.14
N GLN A 667 -10.27 -24.71 -18.52
CA GLN A 667 -9.78 -23.40 -18.91
C GLN A 667 -10.21 -22.38 -17.87
N PHE A 668 -9.25 -21.63 -17.36
CA PHE A 668 -9.47 -20.57 -16.38
C PHE A 668 -9.37 -19.20 -17.05
N ASP A 669 -10.30 -18.33 -16.69
CA ASP A 669 -10.27 -16.90 -17.00
C ASP A 669 -9.52 -16.20 -15.86
N GLU A 670 -8.29 -15.78 -16.14
CA GLU A 670 -7.44 -15.07 -15.19
C GLU A 670 -7.57 -13.54 -15.32
N SER A 671 -8.52 -13.03 -16.12
CA SER A 671 -8.68 -11.60 -16.41
C SER A 671 -8.91 -10.72 -15.18
N SER A 672 -9.50 -11.26 -14.12
CA SER A 672 -9.70 -10.56 -12.84
C SER A 672 -8.38 -10.21 -12.13
N LEU A 673 -7.34 -11.02 -12.35
CA LEU A 673 -6.00 -10.82 -11.78
C LEU A 673 -5.06 -10.16 -12.79
N THR A 674 -5.00 -10.69 -14.02
CA THR A 674 -4.02 -10.28 -15.03
C THR A 674 -4.51 -9.13 -15.92
N GLY A 675 -5.82 -8.88 -15.97
CA GLY A 675 -6.44 -7.92 -16.88
C GLY A 675 -6.60 -8.42 -18.32
N GLU A 676 -6.10 -9.61 -18.65
CA GLU A 676 -6.16 -10.20 -19.99
C GLU A 676 -7.36 -11.15 -20.13
N ALA A 677 -8.25 -10.91 -21.10
CA ALA A 677 -9.44 -11.73 -21.35
C ALA A 677 -9.16 -13.10 -22.01
N ARG A 678 -7.93 -13.61 -21.92
CA ARG A 678 -7.53 -14.87 -22.57
C ARG A 678 -7.71 -16.03 -21.59
N LEU A 679 -8.39 -17.08 -22.05
CA LEU A 679 -8.53 -18.31 -21.30
C LEU A 679 -7.20 -19.08 -21.27
N VAL A 680 -6.77 -19.47 -20.08
CA VAL A 680 -5.56 -20.24 -19.82
C VAL A 680 -5.94 -21.70 -19.55
N PRO A 681 -5.48 -22.67 -20.37
CA PRO A 681 -5.72 -24.08 -20.10
C PRO A 681 -4.89 -24.52 -18.88
N LYS A 682 -5.51 -25.32 -18.00
CA LYS A 682 -4.90 -25.92 -16.80
C LYS A 682 -5.18 -27.41 -16.78
N SER A 683 -4.14 -28.18 -16.50
CA SER A 683 -4.08 -29.64 -16.45
C SER A 683 -3.56 -30.12 -15.09
N GLU A 684 -3.58 -31.43 -14.85
CA GLU A 684 -3.12 -32.03 -13.60
C GLU A 684 -1.65 -31.66 -13.33
N GLY A 685 -1.37 -31.16 -12.13
CA GLY A 685 -0.08 -30.61 -11.73
C GLY A 685 0.05 -29.09 -11.90
N ASP A 686 -0.84 -28.43 -12.63
CA ASP A 686 -0.78 -26.97 -12.83
C ASP A 686 -1.33 -26.20 -11.62
N PHE A 687 -0.75 -25.03 -11.36
CA PHE A 687 -1.18 -24.14 -10.28
C PHE A 687 -2.33 -23.23 -10.71
N VAL A 688 -3.30 -23.02 -9.81
CA VAL A 688 -4.46 -22.13 -9.97
C VAL A 688 -4.55 -21.13 -8.82
N TYR A 689 -5.02 -19.93 -9.15
CA TYR A 689 -5.08 -18.80 -8.22
C TYR A 689 -6.52 -18.48 -7.82
N ALA A 690 -6.72 -18.06 -6.57
CA ALA A 690 -7.96 -17.51 -6.07
C ALA A 690 -8.29 -16.18 -6.78
N GLY A 691 -9.54 -16.02 -7.23
CA GLY A 691 -10.02 -14.88 -8.00
C GLY A 691 -10.06 -15.12 -9.52
N THR A 692 -9.50 -16.23 -10.00
CA THR A 692 -9.66 -16.71 -11.39
C THR A 692 -11.00 -17.42 -11.55
N ILE A 693 -11.60 -17.44 -12.74
CA ILE A 693 -12.91 -18.06 -12.95
C ILE A 693 -12.76 -19.29 -13.84
N ASN A 694 -13.20 -20.45 -13.35
CA ASN A 694 -13.23 -21.67 -14.16
C ASN A 694 -14.32 -21.55 -15.25
N GLN A 695 -13.97 -21.59 -16.53
CA GLN A 695 -14.94 -21.50 -17.65
C GLN A 695 -15.26 -22.85 -18.29
N GLY A 696 -14.47 -23.89 -17.99
CA GLY A 696 -14.57 -25.23 -18.57
C GLY A 696 -15.24 -26.26 -17.65
N GLN A 697 -14.65 -27.45 -17.54
CA GLN A 697 -15.17 -28.56 -16.74
C GLN A 697 -14.80 -28.43 -15.25
N VAL A 698 -15.42 -29.25 -14.41
CA VAL A 698 -15.12 -29.29 -12.97
C VAL A 698 -13.69 -29.78 -12.77
N VAL A 699 -12.94 -29.11 -11.89
CA VAL A 699 -11.56 -29.46 -11.56
C VAL A 699 -11.43 -29.61 -10.05
N ASN A 700 -10.74 -30.65 -9.58
CA ASN A 700 -10.40 -30.79 -8.17
C ASN A 700 -8.98 -30.28 -7.93
N ILE A 701 -8.85 -29.40 -6.97
CA ILE A 701 -7.59 -28.73 -6.64
C ILE A 701 -7.22 -29.04 -5.19
N ARG A 702 -5.93 -29.26 -4.94
CA ARG A 702 -5.37 -29.32 -3.59
C ARG A 702 -5.07 -27.90 -3.14
N VAL A 703 -5.57 -27.51 -1.98
CA VAL A 703 -5.24 -26.22 -1.39
C VAL A 703 -3.79 -26.23 -0.93
N ASP A 704 -2.95 -25.36 -1.48
CA ASP A 704 -1.53 -25.28 -1.11
C ASP A 704 -1.24 -24.08 -0.19
N CYS A 705 -2.01 -22.98 -0.31
CA CYS A 705 -1.85 -21.78 0.52
C CYS A 705 -3.20 -21.30 1.06
N ILE A 706 -3.26 -20.92 2.35
CA ILE A 706 -4.47 -20.39 3.00
C ILE A 706 -4.18 -19.11 3.78
N GLY A 707 -4.98 -18.06 3.54
CA GLY A 707 -5.10 -16.88 4.40
C GLY A 707 -3.83 -16.04 4.57
N GLY A 708 -3.78 -14.87 3.92
CA GLY A 708 -2.69 -13.91 4.03
C GLY A 708 -1.54 -14.17 3.06
N ASP A 709 -1.33 -15.44 2.70
CA ASP A 709 -0.24 -15.87 1.81
C ASP A 709 -0.69 -16.14 0.35
N SER A 710 -1.98 -15.99 0.04
CA SER A 710 -2.46 -16.14 -1.35
C SER A 710 -2.00 -14.98 -2.24
N MET A 711 -1.89 -15.21 -3.56
CA MET A 711 -1.56 -14.17 -4.54
C MET A 711 -2.52 -12.97 -4.42
N LEU A 712 -3.82 -13.22 -4.24
CA LEU A 712 -4.81 -12.16 -4.06
C LEU A 712 -4.56 -11.35 -2.77
N ASP A 713 -4.20 -12.01 -1.67
CA ASP A 713 -3.85 -11.34 -0.40
C ASP A 713 -2.56 -10.52 -0.53
N GLN A 714 -1.56 -11.02 -1.26
CA GLN A 714 -0.33 -10.30 -1.59
C GLN A 714 -0.62 -9.06 -2.45
N ILE A 715 -1.46 -9.18 -3.47
CA ILE A 715 -1.92 -8.04 -4.29
C ILE A 715 -2.60 -6.99 -3.40
N VAL A 716 -3.51 -7.43 -2.52
CA VAL A 716 -4.19 -6.56 -1.57
C VAL A 716 -3.19 -5.84 -0.67
N LYS A 717 -2.16 -6.53 -0.15
CA LYS A 717 -1.09 -5.94 0.67
C LYS A 717 -0.28 -4.89 -0.10
N VAL A 718 0.15 -5.21 -1.32
CA VAL A 718 0.92 -4.29 -2.18
C VAL A 718 0.11 -3.03 -2.54
N VAL A 719 -1.17 -3.18 -2.87
CA VAL A 719 -2.05 -2.04 -3.17
C VAL A 719 -2.24 -1.15 -1.94
N ARG A 720 -2.34 -1.74 -0.73
CA ARG A 720 -2.41 -0.97 0.52
C ARG A 720 -1.15 -0.15 0.75
N GLU A 721 0.02 -0.77 0.62
CA GLU A 721 1.30 -0.08 0.77
C GLU A 721 1.41 1.13 -0.18
N GLY A 722 0.90 1.02 -1.41
CA GLY A 722 0.86 2.12 -2.36
C GLY A 722 -0.06 3.28 -2.07
N GLN A 723 -1.10 3.09 -1.26
CA GLN A 723 -1.99 4.18 -0.87
C GLN A 723 -1.35 5.13 0.17
N THR A 724 -0.24 4.73 0.82
CA THR A 724 0.45 5.54 1.84
C THR A 724 1.28 6.68 1.27
N ARG A 725 1.81 6.53 0.04
CA ARG A 725 2.84 7.42 -0.50
C ARG A 725 2.22 8.60 -1.26
N ARG A 726 2.33 9.80 -0.69
CA ARG A 726 1.80 11.06 -1.27
C ARG A 726 2.71 11.64 -2.34
N ALA A 727 2.12 12.23 -3.37
CA ALA A 727 2.88 12.90 -4.42
C ALA A 727 3.55 14.19 -3.89
N PRO A 728 4.80 14.52 -4.26
CA PRO A 728 5.44 15.77 -3.88
C PRO A 728 4.63 17.03 -4.26
N ILE A 729 3.86 16.97 -5.36
CA ILE A 729 2.97 18.08 -5.77
C ILE A 729 1.83 18.34 -4.78
N GLU A 730 1.42 17.36 -3.97
CA GLU A 730 0.41 17.56 -2.92
C GLU A 730 0.95 18.46 -1.80
N ARG A 731 2.23 18.31 -1.43
CA ARG A 731 2.90 19.16 -0.44
C ARG A 731 2.94 20.63 -0.87
N LEU A 732 2.96 20.90 -2.17
CA LEU A 732 2.89 22.27 -2.70
C LEU A 732 1.53 22.92 -2.39
N ALA A 733 0.43 22.16 -2.41
CA ALA A 733 -0.89 22.69 -2.07
C ALA A 733 -0.97 23.12 -0.60
N ASP A 734 -0.36 22.35 0.30
CA ASP A 734 -0.28 22.66 1.73
C ASP A 734 0.59 23.89 1.99
N VAL A 735 1.77 23.96 1.34
CA VAL A 735 2.66 25.13 1.43
C VAL A 735 1.96 26.37 0.87
N LEU A 736 1.31 26.26 -0.28
CA LEU A 736 0.57 27.36 -0.90
C LEU A 736 -0.52 27.86 0.04
N THR A 737 -1.31 26.98 0.66
CA THR A 737 -2.36 27.35 1.61
C THR A 737 -1.80 28.11 2.82
N GLY A 738 -0.64 27.67 3.34
CA GLY A 738 0.04 28.32 4.47
C GLY A 738 0.42 29.78 4.23
N TYR A 739 0.78 30.16 3.00
CA TYR A 739 1.09 31.55 2.61
C TYR A 739 -0.12 32.30 2.06
N PHE A 740 -1.02 31.59 1.39
CA PHE A 740 -2.18 32.16 0.72
C PHE A 740 -3.20 32.71 1.71
N VAL A 741 -3.44 32.04 2.84
CA VAL A 741 -4.41 32.51 3.85
C VAL A 741 -3.98 33.85 4.49
N PRO A 742 -2.73 34.05 4.96
CA PRO A 742 -2.27 35.36 5.41
C PRO A 742 -2.35 36.45 4.34
N PHE A 743 -2.02 36.11 3.09
CA PHE A 743 -2.13 37.04 1.96
C PHE A 743 -3.58 37.49 1.73
N VAL A 744 -4.53 36.57 1.73
CA VAL A 744 -5.97 36.87 1.59
C VAL A 744 -6.48 37.71 2.75
N THR A 745 -6.07 37.39 3.99
CA THR A 745 -6.43 38.17 5.17
C THR A 745 -5.95 39.61 5.03
N LEU A 746 -4.70 39.81 4.59
CA LEU A 746 -4.16 41.14 4.31
C LEU A 746 -4.94 41.83 3.20
N LEU A 747 -5.28 41.13 2.12
CA LEU A 747 -6.06 41.67 1.00
C LEU A 747 -7.48 42.07 1.42
N ALA A 748 -8.15 41.30 2.27
CA ALA A 748 -9.47 41.63 2.79
C ALA A 748 -9.44 42.85 3.71
N VAL A 749 -8.45 42.93 4.62
CA VAL A 749 -8.27 44.10 5.52
C VAL A 749 -7.93 45.35 4.72
N THR A 750 -7.02 45.26 3.75
CA THR A 750 -6.65 46.40 2.90
C THR A 750 -7.83 46.85 2.03
N THR A 751 -8.60 45.91 1.47
CA THR A 751 -9.84 46.21 0.72
C THR A 751 -10.83 46.97 1.60
N TRP A 752 -11.07 46.50 2.82
CA TRP A 752 -11.94 47.17 3.78
C TRP A 752 -11.48 48.60 4.07
N LEU A 753 -10.20 48.79 4.39
CA LEU A 753 -9.63 50.10 4.73
C LEU A 753 -9.66 51.08 3.55
N VAL A 754 -9.38 50.61 2.33
CA VAL A 754 -9.41 51.45 1.11
C VAL A 754 -10.82 51.94 0.83
N TRP A 755 -11.81 51.05 0.83
CA TRP A 755 -13.21 51.44 0.59
C TRP A 755 -13.78 52.31 1.71
N LEU A 756 -13.44 52.01 2.97
CA LEU A 756 -13.81 52.84 4.10
C LEU A 756 -13.20 54.24 4.02
N GLY A 757 -11.92 54.34 3.67
CA GLY A 757 -11.22 55.61 3.50
C GLY A 757 -11.81 56.45 2.36
N LEU A 758 -12.07 55.83 1.21
CA LEU A 758 -12.69 56.50 0.07
C LEU A 758 -14.12 56.98 0.38
N GLY A 759 -14.92 56.15 1.06
CA GLY A 759 -16.28 56.49 1.47
C GLY A 759 -16.33 57.64 2.49
N THR A 760 -15.48 57.59 3.52
CA THR A 760 -15.41 58.64 4.57
C THR A 760 -14.78 59.94 4.08
N SER A 761 -13.92 59.88 3.05
CA SER A 761 -13.33 61.08 2.43
C SER A 761 -14.30 61.90 1.57
N GLY A 762 -15.50 61.38 1.28
CA GLY A 762 -16.46 62.02 0.38
C GLY A 762 -16.07 61.97 -1.11
N SER A 763 -15.02 61.22 -1.47
CA SER A 763 -14.57 61.06 -2.86
C SER A 763 -15.49 60.17 -3.70
N LEU A 764 -16.31 59.33 -3.05
CA LEU A 764 -17.28 58.45 -3.70
C LEU A 764 -18.66 59.12 -3.78
N PRO A 765 -19.41 58.95 -4.89
CA PRO A 765 -20.79 59.41 -4.99
C PRO A 765 -21.64 58.81 -3.88
N ALA A 766 -22.48 59.62 -3.22
CA ALA A 766 -23.43 59.13 -2.21
C ALA A 766 -24.41 58.10 -2.79
N SER A 767 -24.61 58.08 -4.12
CA SER A 767 -25.40 57.08 -4.84
C SER A 767 -24.82 55.66 -4.83
N TYR A 768 -23.59 55.47 -4.35
CA TYR A 768 -22.98 54.13 -4.17
C TYR A 768 -23.35 53.48 -2.84
N LEU A 769 -23.82 54.28 -1.87
CA LEU A 769 -24.28 53.76 -0.59
C LEU A 769 -25.68 53.16 -0.78
N ASP A 770 -25.72 51.86 -1.01
CA ASP A 770 -26.93 51.04 -1.16
C ASP A 770 -27.52 50.59 0.19
N THR A 771 -26.90 51.00 1.30
CA THR A 771 -27.23 50.56 2.66
C THR A 771 -27.61 51.76 3.53
N ASP A 772 -28.86 51.80 4.02
CA ASP A 772 -29.38 52.92 4.80
C ASP A 772 -28.78 53.01 6.22
N HIS A 773 -28.33 51.88 6.80
CA HIS A 773 -27.92 51.75 8.20
C HIS A 773 -26.50 51.18 8.31
N GLY A 774 -25.65 51.76 9.18
CA GLY A 774 -24.25 51.33 9.36
C GLY A 774 -23.21 52.01 8.44
N GLY A 775 -23.67 52.81 7.48
CA GLY A 775 -22.84 53.70 6.65
C GLY A 775 -21.72 53.00 5.88
N TRP A 776 -20.68 53.76 5.53
CA TRP A 776 -19.53 53.27 4.74
C TRP A 776 -18.76 52.12 5.40
N VAL A 777 -18.88 51.93 6.72
CA VAL A 777 -18.20 50.85 7.46
C VAL A 777 -18.76 49.49 7.10
N VAL A 778 -20.08 49.34 7.13
CA VAL A 778 -20.76 48.08 6.81
C VAL A 778 -20.69 47.80 5.32
N TRP A 779 -20.88 48.84 4.52
CA TRP A 779 -20.78 48.76 3.07
C TRP A 779 -19.43 48.22 2.60
N SER A 780 -18.33 48.78 3.13
CA SER A 780 -16.97 48.33 2.82
C SER A 780 -16.64 46.95 3.40
N LEU A 781 -17.21 46.58 4.56
CA LEU A 781 -17.04 45.27 5.18
C LEU A 781 -17.58 44.14 4.30
N GLY A 782 -18.66 44.39 3.54
CA GLY A 782 -19.21 43.42 2.60
C GLY A 782 -18.21 42.95 1.54
N PHE A 783 -17.37 43.85 1.01
CA PHE A 783 -16.30 43.48 0.07
C PHE A 783 -15.21 42.63 0.73
N ALA A 784 -14.86 42.94 1.98
CA ALA A 784 -13.89 42.16 2.74
C ALA A 784 -14.39 40.74 3.03
N ILE A 785 -15.67 40.59 3.38
CA ILE A 785 -16.31 39.27 3.56
C ILE A 785 -16.31 38.50 2.24
N ALA A 786 -16.70 39.14 1.12
CA ALA A 786 -16.68 38.51 -0.19
C ALA A 786 -15.28 38.01 -0.58
N VAL A 787 -14.22 38.79 -0.30
CA VAL A 787 -12.82 38.38 -0.50
C VAL A 787 -12.46 37.15 0.34
N PHE A 788 -12.80 37.13 1.64
CA PHE A 788 -12.53 35.98 2.51
C PHE A 788 -13.21 34.70 2.01
N VAL A 789 -14.46 34.82 1.56
CA VAL A 789 -15.27 33.71 1.09
C VAL A 789 -14.74 33.16 -0.23
N VAL A 790 -14.54 34.03 -1.23
CA VAL A 790 -14.14 33.58 -2.58
C VAL A 790 -12.74 32.97 -2.58
N ALA A 791 -11.91 33.33 -1.60
CA ALA A 791 -10.54 32.87 -1.53
C ALA A 791 -10.38 31.37 -1.26
N CYS A 792 -11.37 30.63 -0.73
CA CYS A 792 -11.10 29.24 -0.29
C CYS A 792 -10.41 28.41 -1.39
N PRO A 793 -9.18 27.88 -1.14
CA PRO A 793 -8.46 27.04 -2.09
C PRO A 793 -8.97 25.59 -2.10
N CYS A 794 -10.26 25.39 -1.84
CA CYS A 794 -10.91 24.09 -1.68
C CYS A 794 -10.66 23.15 -2.89
N GLY A 795 -10.67 23.67 -4.12
CA GLY A 795 -10.37 22.89 -5.34
C GLY A 795 -8.89 22.53 -5.53
N ILE A 796 -7.97 23.29 -4.93
CA ILE A 796 -6.52 23.04 -5.03
C ILE A 796 -6.13 21.80 -4.23
N GLY A 797 -6.66 21.65 -3.00
CA GLY A 797 -6.40 20.48 -2.16
C GLY A 797 -6.97 19.17 -2.71
N LEU A 798 -8.05 19.23 -3.49
CA LEU A 798 -8.68 18.06 -4.12
C LEU A 798 -8.05 17.66 -5.46
N ALA A 799 -7.34 18.57 -6.13
CA ALA A 799 -6.86 18.36 -7.50
C ALA A 799 -5.96 17.13 -7.67
N THR A 800 -5.02 16.93 -6.76
CA THR A 800 -4.04 15.84 -6.81
C THR A 800 -4.62 14.50 -6.33
N PRO A 801 -5.21 14.40 -5.13
CA PRO A 801 -5.68 13.11 -4.59
C PRO A 801 -6.76 12.46 -5.47
N THR A 802 -7.70 13.25 -5.99
CA THR A 802 -8.79 12.71 -6.81
C THR A 802 -8.29 12.17 -8.16
N ALA A 803 -7.35 12.88 -8.80
CA ALA A 803 -6.79 12.42 -10.09
C ALA A 803 -5.89 11.20 -9.91
N MET A 804 -5.02 11.18 -8.89
CA MET A 804 -4.17 10.04 -8.57
C MET A 804 -5.00 8.80 -8.30
N PHE A 805 -6.06 8.93 -7.50
CA PHE A 805 -6.90 7.78 -7.19
C PHE A 805 -7.58 7.18 -8.42
N VAL A 806 -8.16 8.03 -9.26
CA VAL A 806 -8.74 7.57 -10.53
C VAL A 806 -7.67 6.93 -11.42
N GLY A 807 -6.44 7.46 -11.40
CA GLY A 807 -5.27 6.91 -12.07
C GLY A 807 -4.88 5.52 -11.57
N SER A 808 -4.72 5.32 -10.26
CA SER A 808 -4.38 4.02 -9.66
C SER A 808 -5.45 2.97 -9.92
N GLY A 809 -6.74 3.34 -9.81
CA GLY A 809 -7.84 2.43 -10.14
C GLY A 809 -7.88 2.06 -11.62
N LEU A 810 -7.41 2.94 -12.51
CA LEU A 810 -7.28 2.65 -13.94
C LEU A 810 -6.03 1.80 -14.24
N ALA A 811 -4.93 2.01 -13.54
CA ALA A 811 -3.72 1.20 -13.63
C ALA A 811 -4.01 -0.26 -13.25
N ALA A 812 -4.71 -0.48 -12.13
CA ALA A 812 -5.10 -1.81 -11.68
C ALA A 812 -5.95 -2.56 -12.71
N ARG A 813 -6.83 -1.85 -13.44
CA ARG A 813 -7.62 -2.43 -14.55
C ARG A 813 -6.80 -2.88 -15.75
N PHE A 814 -5.60 -2.33 -15.92
CA PHE A 814 -4.65 -2.73 -16.96
C PHE A 814 -3.57 -3.69 -16.42
N GLY A 815 -3.80 -4.32 -15.26
CA GLY A 815 -2.83 -5.24 -14.66
C GLY A 815 -1.59 -4.55 -14.10
N ILE A 816 -1.67 -3.27 -13.73
CA ILE A 816 -0.54 -2.48 -13.20
C ILE A 816 -0.87 -2.05 -11.76
N LEU A 817 -0.11 -2.56 -10.79
CA LEU A 817 -0.25 -2.20 -9.38
C LEU A 817 0.73 -1.08 -9.02
N ALA A 818 0.22 0.01 -8.45
CA ALA A 818 1.01 1.18 -8.10
C ALA A 818 1.31 1.23 -6.59
N LYS A 819 2.40 0.56 -6.17
CA LYS A 819 2.92 0.52 -4.79
C LYS A 819 3.67 1.79 -4.40
N GLY A 820 4.22 2.55 -5.34
CA GLY A 820 4.91 3.80 -5.04
C GLY A 820 3.96 5.00 -4.84
N GLY A 821 2.65 4.79 -4.95
CA GLY A 821 1.64 5.81 -4.74
C GLY A 821 1.77 7.02 -5.68
N GLY A 822 1.42 8.20 -5.19
CA GLY A 822 1.42 9.43 -5.99
C GLY A 822 2.81 9.91 -6.41
N GLU A 823 3.86 9.55 -5.66
CA GLU A 823 5.26 9.89 -5.96
C GLU A 823 5.73 9.14 -7.22
N ALA A 824 5.55 7.83 -7.25
CA ALA A 824 5.91 7.00 -8.39
C ALA A 824 5.16 7.36 -9.67
N PHE A 825 3.87 7.74 -9.58
CA PHE A 825 3.13 8.27 -10.73
C PHE A 825 3.70 9.59 -11.25
N GLN A 826 4.19 10.46 -10.35
CA GLN A 826 4.80 11.72 -10.73
C GLN A 826 6.15 11.49 -11.43
N GLU A 827 7.01 10.66 -10.85
CA GLU A 827 8.34 10.35 -11.39
C GLU A 827 8.22 9.59 -12.72
N SER A 828 7.32 8.62 -12.82
CA SER A 828 6.97 7.93 -14.08
C SER A 828 6.47 8.88 -15.17
N SER A 829 5.78 9.97 -14.81
CA SER A 829 5.31 10.94 -15.80
C SER A 829 6.46 11.74 -16.45
N TRP A 830 7.62 11.79 -15.78
CA TRP A 830 8.81 12.56 -16.16
C TRP A 830 10.01 11.71 -16.51
N LEU A 831 9.81 10.41 -16.64
CA LEU A 831 10.82 9.42 -16.91
C LEU A 831 11.66 9.80 -18.15
N ASP A 832 12.98 9.87 -17.94
CA ASP A 832 13.97 10.20 -18.97
C ASP A 832 14.60 8.92 -19.54
N CYS A 833 14.86 7.92 -18.68
CA CYS A 833 15.54 6.67 -19.04
C CYS A 833 14.87 5.44 -18.42
N ILE A 834 14.73 4.35 -19.19
CA ILE A 834 14.36 3.01 -18.68
C ILE A 834 15.55 2.09 -18.86
N VAL A 835 15.91 1.41 -17.77
CA VAL A 835 16.92 0.37 -17.72
C VAL A 835 16.20 -0.96 -17.58
N PHE A 836 16.45 -1.88 -18.50
CA PHE A 836 15.93 -3.24 -18.45
C PHE A 836 17.00 -4.20 -17.94
N ASP A 837 16.61 -5.11 -17.04
CA ASP A 837 17.34 -6.37 -16.90
C ASP A 837 17.15 -7.24 -18.16
N LYS A 838 18.13 -8.10 -18.44
CA LYS A 838 18.09 -8.99 -19.60
C LYS A 838 17.21 -10.22 -19.31
N THR A 839 17.53 -10.97 -18.26
CA THR A 839 17.01 -12.32 -18.04
C THR A 839 15.65 -12.23 -17.37
N GLY A 840 14.61 -12.85 -17.96
CA GLY A 840 13.25 -12.85 -17.43
C GLY A 840 12.46 -11.55 -17.59
N THR A 841 13.18 -10.46 -17.87
CA THR A 841 12.60 -9.18 -18.26
C THR A 841 12.47 -9.04 -19.78
N LEU A 842 13.58 -8.92 -20.53
CA LEU A 842 13.54 -8.84 -22.01
C LEU A 842 13.42 -10.21 -22.67
N THR A 843 13.90 -11.24 -21.98
CA THR A 843 13.70 -12.64 -22.34
C THR A 843 12.50 -13.23 -21.60
N GLN A 844 12.08 -14.43 -22.00
CA GLN A 844 10.93 -15.09 -21.38
C GLN A 844 11.22 -15.56 -19.95
N GLY A 845 12.50 -15.69 -19.56
CA GLY A 845 12.90 -16.06 -18.18
C GLY A 845 12.64 -17.50 -17.84
N GLY A 846 12.47 -18.34 -18.86
CA GLY A 846 12.26 -19.77 -18.71
C GLY A 846 13.55 -20.57 -18.87
N GLU A 847 13.42 -21.89 -18.81
CA GLU A 847 14.51 -22.80 -19.16
C GLU A 847 14.99 -22.51 -20.60
N PRO A 848 16.32 -22.48 -20.83
CA PRO A 848 16.85 -22.20 -22.15
C PRO A 848 16.31 -23.23 -23.15
N LYS A 849 16.11 -22.83 -24.41
CA LYS A 849 15.63 -23.73 -25.47
C LYS A 849 16.68 -23.85 -26.56
N VAL A 850 16.83 -25.06 -27.10
CA VAL A 850 17.67 -25.29 -28.28
C VAL A 850 16.98 -24.62 -29.48
N THR A 851 17.59 -23.55 -29.99
CA THR A 851 17.09 -22.82 -31.18
C THR A 851 17.72 -23.33 -32.46
N ASP A 852 18.97 -23.78 -32.37
CA ASP A 852 19.76 -24.20 -33.52
C ASP A 852 20.41 -25.54 -33.25
N GLU A 853 20.32 -26.44 -34.22
CA GLU A 853 21.01 -27.73 -34.20
C GLU A 853 21.84 -27.89 -35.46
N ARG A 854 23.04 -28.45 -35.32
CA ARG A 854 23.85 -28.88 -36.45
C ARG A 854 24.36 -30.28 -36.17
N ILE A 855 23.82 -31.25 -36.90
CA ILE A 855 24.23 -32.65 -36.82
C ILE A 855 25.19 -32.92 -37.97
N LEU A 856 26.36 -33.45 -37.63
CA LEU A 856 27.47 -33.67 -38.55
C LEU A 856 27.43 -35.05 -39.21
N VAL A 857 26.46 -35.89 -38.82
CA VAL A 857 26.25 -37.22 -39.39
C VAL A 857 25.11 -37.18 -40.40
N GLU A 858 25.39 -37.58 -41.64
CA GLU A 858 24.41 -37.56 -42.74
C GLU A 858 23.50 -38.79 -42.78
N ASP A 859 23.90 -39.91 -42.16
CA ASP A 859 23.11 -41.13 -42.11
C ASP A 859 21.91 -41.01 -41.14
N GLY A 860 20.72 -41.39 -41.61
CA GLY A 860 19.46 -41.28 -40.89
C GLY A 860 19.34 -42.24 -39.70
N GLU A 861 20.01 -43.39 -39.74
CA GLU A 861 20.10 -44.32 -38.61
C GLU A 861 21.02 -43.76 -37.53
N ALA A 862 22.23 -43.34 -37.92
CA ALA A 862 23.20 -42.74 -37.01
C ALA A 862 22.69 -41.45 -36.35
N LYS A 863 21.87 -40.65 -37.03
CA LYS A 863 21.21 -39.47 -36.45
C LYS A 863 20.30 -39.81 -35.27
N LYS A 864 19.59 -40.96 -35.29
CA LYS A 864 18.78 -41.42 -34.15
C LYS A 864 19.65 -41.78 -32.95
N ILE A 865 20.83 -42.36 -33.20
CA ILE A 865 21.83 -42.71 -32.18
C ILE A 865 22.35 -41.46 -31.50
N VAL A 866 22.69 -40.42 -32.28
CA VAL A 866 23.17 -39.13 -31.76
C VAL A 866 22.15 -38.50 -30.80
N TYR A 867 20.87 -38.44 -31.19
CA TYR A 867 19.81 -37.89 -30.32
C TYR A 867 19.59 -38.73 -29.05
N ALA A 868 19.63 -40.05 -29.17
CA ALA A 868 19.43 -40.94 -28.04
C ALA A 868 20.60 -40.89 -27.04
N ILE A 869 21.84 -40.75 -27.53
CA ILE A 869 23.02 -40.52 -26.68
C ILE A 869 22.92 -39.15 -25.99
N ALA A 870 22.57 -38.08 -26.72
CA ALA A 870 22.40 -36.74 -26.13
C ALA A 870 21.34 -36.74 -25.02
N HIS A 871 20.17 -37.32 -25.29
CA HIS A 871 19.09 -37.45 -24.32
C HIS A 871 19.52 -38.27 -23.09
N LYS A 872 20.24 -39.38 -23.27
CA LYS A 872 20.63 -40.25 -22.15
C LYS A 872 21.79 -39.70 -21.32
N LEU A 873 22.71 -38.96 -21.93
CA LEU A 873 23.76 -38.22 -21.20
C LEU A 873 23.16 -37.12 -20.33
N GLU A 874 22.29 -36.29 -20.92
CA GLU A 874 21.76 -35.09 -20.27
C GLU A 874 20.57 -35.38 -19.35
N GLY A 875 19.88 -36.52 -19.52
CA GLY A 875 18.69 -36.87 -18.74
C GLY A 875 18.92 -37.08 -17.24
N GLY A 876 20.17 -37.18 -16.80
CA GLY A 876 20.56 -37.23 -15.39
C GLY A 876 21.02 -35.89 -14.80
N SER A 877 21.22 -34.85 -15.63
CA SER A 877 21.76 -33.56 -15.17
C SER A 877 20.65 -32.57 -14.88
N ALA A 878 20.77 -31.86 -13.75
CA ALA A 878 19.88 -30.75 -13.38
C ALA A 878 20.26 -29.41 -14.04
N HIS A 879 21.29 -29.40 -14.89
CA HIS A 879 21.75 -28.17 -15.53
C HIS A 879 20.71 -27.64 -16.54
N PRO A 880 20.39 -26.33 -16.59
CA PRO A 880 19.35 -25.80 -17.49
C PRO A 880 19.57 -26.11 -18.97
N LEU A 881 20.83 -26.16 -19.43
CA LEU A 881 21.17 -26.57 -20.80
C LEU A 881 20.91 -28.06 -21.07
N ALA A 882 21.04 -28.93 -20.05
CA ALA A 882 20.75 -30.35 -20.15
C ALA A 882 19.27 -30.57 -20.42
N ILE A 883 18.42 -29.92 -19.62
CA ILE A 883 16.96 -29.95 -19.76
C ILE A 883 16.55 -29.45 -21.15
N ALA A 884 17.18 -28.38 -21.65
CA ALA A 884 16.96 -27.85 -22.99
C ALA A 884 17.25 -28.88 -24.10
N VAL A 885 18.37 -29.59 -23.99
CA VAL A 885 18.80 -30.60 -24.97
C VAL A 885 17.90 -31.83 -24.90
N VAL A 886 17.53 -32.30 -23.70
CA VAL A 886 16.61 -33.43 -23.50
C VAL A 886 15.24 -33.11 -24.10
N ALA A 887 14.66 -31.96 -23.75
CA ALA A 887 13.35 -31.53 -24.27
C ALA A 887 13.36 -31.37 -25.81
N HIS A 888 14.48 -30.92 -26.38
CA HIS A 888 14.64 -30.86 -27.83
C HIS A 888 14.72 -32.26 -28.46
N CYS A 889 15.47 -33.17 -27.84
CA CYS A 889 15.58 -34.56 -28.27
C CYS A 889 14.23 -35.29 -28.22
N ASP A 890 13.37 -35.04 -27.23
CA ASP A 890 12.03 -35.64 -27.09
C ASP A 890 11.11 -35.40 -28.29
N THR A 891 11.31 -34.29 -29.01
CA THR A 891 10.56 -33.99 -30.24
C THR A 891 11.03 -34.80 -31.45
N LYS A 892 12.13 -35.56 -31.34
CA LYS A 892 12.81 -36.26 -32.44
C LYS A 892 12.66 -37.78 -32.28
N LYS A 893 12.85 -38.51 -33.38
CA LYS A 893 12.86 -39.98 -33.37
C LYS A 893 14.18 -40.49 -32.80
N MET A 894 14.11 -41.29 -31.73
CA MET A 894 15.26 -41.86 -31.02
C MET A 894 15.28 -43.39 -31.11
N CYS A 895 16.46 -43.98 -31.00
CA CYS A 895 16.63 -45.42 -30.82
C CYS A 895 16.76 -45.78 -29.34
N HIS A 896 16.48 -47.04 -29.00
CA HIS A 896 16.61 -47.52 -27.62
C HIS A 896 18.07 -47.86 -27.30
N LEU A 897 18.63 -47.20 -26.28
CA LEU A 897 19.99 -47.44 -25.77
C LEU A 897 19.95 -47.66 -24.25
N SER A 898 20.79 -48.58 -23.77
CA SER A 898 21.06 -48.76 -22.35
C SER A 898 22.28 -47.93 -21.93
N VAL A 899 22.17 -47.28 -20.77
CA VAL A 899 23.28 -46.56 -20.16
C VAL A 899 24.10 -47.56 -19.34
N ILE A 900 25.40 -47.65 -19.62
CA ILE A 900 26.33 -48.52 -18.89
C ILE A 900 27.00 -47.73 -17.78
N GLU A 901 27.53 -46.56 -18.10
CA GLU A 901 28.28 -45.69 -17.19
C GLU A 901 28.10 -44.23 -17.61
N THR A 902 28.01 -43.33 -16.64
CA THR A 902 27.93 -41.88 -16.85
C THR A 902 28.70 -41.16 -15.76
N GLU A 903 29.49 -40.17 -16.13
CA GLU A 903 30.31 -39.36 -15.23
C GLU A 903 30.15 -37.87 -15.59
N GLU A 904 29.88 -37.03 -14.60
CA GLU A 904 29.78 -35.58 -14.77
C GLU A 904 31.08 -34.92 -14.29
N THR A 905 31.66 -34.06 -15.13
CA THR A 905 32.80 -33.23 -14.76
C THR A 905 32.35 -31.77 -14.61
N PRO A 906 32.31 -31.23 -13.37
CA PRO A 906 31.86 -29.87 -13.12
C PRO A 906 32.59 -28.82 -13.96
N GLY A 907 31.81 -27.90 -14.55
CA GLY A 907 32.33 -26.81 -15.39
C GLY A 907 32.83 -27.23 -16.78
N LYS A 908 32.67 -28.50 -17.16
CA LYS A 908 33.10 -29.03 -18.47
C LYS A 908 31.96 -29.71 -19.23
N GLY A 909 31.42 -30.80 -18.70
CA GLY A 909 30.44 -31.63 -19.40
C GLY A 909 30.25 -33.02 -18.81
N LEU A 910 29.53 -33.87 -19.54
CA LEU A 910 29.21 -35.25 -19.18
C LEU A 910 29.90 -36.23 -20.13
N TYR A 911 30.37 -37.34 -19.57
CA TYR A 911 30.87 -38.50 -20.29
C TYR A 911 29.93 -39.69 -20.02
N GLY A 912 29.78 -40.58 -21.00
CA GLY A 912 29.03 -41.81 -20.78
C GLY A 912 29.26 -42.88 -21.83
N VAL A 913 28.94 -44.11 -21.44
CA VAL A 913 29.07 -45.34 -22.24
C VAL A 913 27.68 -45.94 -22.44
N PHE A 914 27.36 -46.25 -23.69
CA PHE A 914 26.03 -46.69 -24.12
C PHE A 914 26.11 -48.01 -24.86
N GLY A 915 25.22 -48.95 -24.51
CA GLY A 915 25.07 -50.23 -25.20
C GLY A 915 23.85 -50.25 -26.11
N MET A 916 24.01 -50.80 -27.31
CA MET A 916 22.89 -51.16 -28.19
C MET A 916 22.44 -52.62 -27.98
N PRO A 917 21.16 -52.93 -28.28
CA PRO A 917 20.65 -54.31 -28.29
C PRO A 917 21.45 -55.24 -29.22
N ASP A 918 22.04 -54.70 -30.28
CA ASP A 918 22.82 -55.43 -31.29
C ASP A 918 24.27 -55.74 -30.85
N GLY A 919 24.66 -55.38 -29.62
CA GLY A 919 25.97 -55.63 -29.03
C GLY A 919 27.02 -54.55 -29.30
N GLU A 920 26.68 -53.47 -29.99
CA GLU A 920 27.58 -52.33 -30.21
C GLU A 920 27.68 -51.43 -28.97
N VAL A 921 28.88 -50.96 -28.66
CA VAL A 921 29.14 -50.04 -27.55
C VAL A 921 29.64 -48.69 -28.07
N PHE A 922 29.01 -47.62 -27.64
CA PHE A 922 29.34 -46.24 -27.97
C PHE A 922 29.79 -45.48 -26.72
N GLU A 923 30.74 -44.59 -26.90
CA GLU A 923 31.19 -43.64 -25.88
C GLU A 923 30.86 -42.24 -26.36
N GLY A 924 30.19 -41.46 -25.51
CA GLY A 924 29.75 -40.10 -25.80
C GLY A 924 30.30 -39.12 -24.78
N ILE A 925 30.74 -37.96 -25.26
CA ILE A 925 31.05 -36.78 -24.43
C ILE A 925 30.20 -35.61 -24.90
N ILE A 926 29.55 -34.92 -23.98
CA ILE A 926 28.76 -33.71 -24.23
C ILE A 926 29.24 -32.59 -23.32
N GLY A 927 29.45 -31.38 -23.84
CA GLY A 927 29.99 -30.29 -23.04
C GLY A 927 30.50 -29.10 -23.85
N ASN A 928 31.34 -28.29 -23.20
CA ASN A 928 31.92 -27.09 -23.79
C ASN A 928 33.16 -27.38 -24.67
N GLU A 929 33.63 -26.37 -25.41
CA GLU A 929 34.80 -26.48 -26.31
C GLU A 929 36.06 -26.97 -25.59
N ARG A 930 36.30 -26.49 -24.37
CA ARG A 930 37.44 -26.91 -23.55
C ARG A 930 37.40 -28.40 -23.24
N PHE A 931 36.23 -28.95 -22.93
CA PHE A 931 36.05 -30.38 -22.69
C PHE A 931 36.32 -31.21 -23.95
N MET A 932 36.01 -30.66 -25.13
CA MET A 932 36.29 -31.32 -26.41
C MET A 932 37.78 -31.28 -26.78
N GLU A 933 38.46 -30.17 -26.50
CA GLU A 933 39.91 -30.03 -26.72
C GLU A 933 40.72 -30.97 -25.81
N GLU A 934 40.37 -31.04 -24.52
CA GLU A 934 41.05 -31.90 -23.54
C GLU A 934 40.93 -33.39 -23.87
N ASN A 935 39.82 -33.81 -24.50
CA ASN A 935 39.58 -35.18 -24.95
C ASN A 935 40.06 -35.45 -26.39
N GLY A 936 40.75 -34.48 -27.03
CA GLY A 936 41.35 -34.64 -28.35
C GLY A 936 40.33 -34.86 -29.47
N VAL A 937 39.15 -34.23 -29.40
CA VAL A 937 38.09 -34.36 -30.41
C VAL A 937 38.53 -33.73 -31.73
N ALA A 938 38.55 -34.52 -32.81
CA ALA A 938 38.90 -34.03 -34.14
C ALA A 938 37.70 -33.34 -34.82
N GLY A 939 37.96 -32.22 -35.50
CA GLY A 939 36.99 -31.56 -36.38
C GLY A 939 36.31 -30.28 -35.84
N ILE A 940 36.72 -29.79 -34.67
CA ILE A 940 36.20 -28.52 -34.11
C ILE A 940 36.60 -27.32 -34.99
N GLU A 941 37.84 -27.29 -35.49
CA GLU A 941 38.39 -26.20 -36.31
C GLU A 941 37.57 -25.91 -37.57
N LEU A 942 36.96 -26.95 -38.17
CA LEU A 942 36.11 -26.86 -39.37
C LEU A 942 34.78 -26.14 -39.13
N HIS A 943 34.36 -26.02 -37.86
CA HIS A 943 33.07 -25.44 -37.47
C HIS A 943 33.20 -24.16 -36.64
N THR A 944 34.42 -23.62 -36.50
CA THR A 944 34.71 -22.35 -35.82
C THR A 944 33.83 -21.20 -36.28
N VAL A 945 33.57 -21.07 -37.59
CA VAL A 945 32.68 -20.03 -38.13
C VAL A 945 31.25 -20.15 -37.59
N ILE A 946 30.72 -21.37 -37.47
CA ILE A 946 29.36 -21.60 -36.95
C ILE A 946 29.35 -21.33 -35.45
N LEU A 947 30.35 -21.83 -34.72
CA LEU A 947 30.52 -21.59 -33.29
C LEU A 947 30.57 -20.10 -32.96
N ASP A 948 31.41 -19.35 -33.68
CA ASP A 948 31.53 -17.90 -33.50
C ASP A 948 30.24 -17.18 -33.88
N SER A 949 29.54 -17.62 -34.94
CA SER A 949 28.25 -17.04 -35.33
C SER A 949 27.18 -17.25 -34.25
N TRP A 950 27.15 -18.41 -33.61
CA TRP A 950 26.19 -18.74 -32.56
C TRP A 950 26.52 -18.03 -31.26
N LYS A 951 27.80 -17.94 -30.89
CA LYS A 951 28.27 -17.12 -29.77
C LYS A 951 27.98 -15.64 -29.99
N LEU A 952 28.19 -15.13 -31.20
CA LEU A 952 27.84 -13.75 -31.59
C LEU A 952 26.33 -13.52 -31.60
N ALA A 953 25.52 -14.56 -31.78
CA ALA A 953 24.07 -14.50 -31.61
C ALA A 953 23.63 -14.66 -30.15
N GLY A 954 24.57 -14.72 -29.20
CA GLY A 954 24.30 -14.85 -27.77
C GLY A 954 23.85 -16.24 -27.32
N LYS A 955 24.09 -17.29 -28.14
CA LYS A 955 23.69 -18.67 -27.84
C LYS A 955 24.78 -19.36 -27.00
N SER A 956 24.34 -20.11 -25.99
CA SER A 956 25.17 -21.09 -25.29
C SER A 956 25.33 -22.31 -26.18
N VAL A 957 26.57 -22.67 -26.51
CA VAL A 957 26.85 -23.77 -27.41
C VAL A 957 27.25 -25.03 -26.63
N VAL A 958 26.55 -26.12 -26.90
CA VAL A 958 26.83 -27.46 -26.38
C VAL A 958 27.29 -28.33 -27.54
N LEU A 959 28.43 -28.99 -27.36
CA LEU A 959 29.02 -29.89 -28.33
C LEU A 959 28.78 -31.33 -27.89
N LEU A 960 28.58 -32.24 -28.84
CA LEU A 960 28.51 -33.68 -28.60
C LEU A 960 29.51 -34.37 -29.52
N ALA A 961 30.39 -35.21 -28.95
CA ALA A 961 31.30 -36.06 -29.70
C ALA A 961 31.09 -37.54 -29.33
N ILE A 962 31.21 -38.42 -30.31
CA ILE A 962 30.92 -39.85 -30.17
C ILE A 962 32.10 -40.67 -30.71
N ARG A 963 32.39 -41.79 -30.05
CA ARG A 963 33.33 -42.82 -30.49
C ARG A 963 32.65 -44.19 -30.43
N LYS A 964 32.89 -45.03 -31.44
CA LYS A 964 32.47 -46.44 -31.43
C LYS A 964 33.60 -47.29 -30.84
N ARG A 965 33.30 -48.13 -29.84
CA ARG A 965 34.29 -49.02 -29.22
C ARG A 965 34.41 -50.31 -30.03
N GLY A 966 35.45 -50.41 -30.84
CA GLY A 966 35.73 -51.58 -31.67
C GLY A 966 36.44 -52.70 -30.91
N THR A 967 35.96 -53.92 -31.08
CA THR A 967 36.59 -55.19 -30.66
C THR A 967 37.90 -55.41 -31.42
N THR A 968 39.03 -55.30 -30.71
CA THR A 968 40.40 -55.83 -31.03
C THR A 968 40.99 -55.60 -32.43
N ASP A 969 42.07 -54.81 -32.43
CA ASP A 969 43.28 -54.88 -33.27
C ASP A 969 43.17 -54.86 -34.80
N LYS A 970 43.20 -53.63 -35.34
CA LYS A 970 44.14 -53.09 -36.37
C LYS A 970 43.47 -52.02 -37.23
N GLU A 971 43.39 -50.80 -36.73
CA GLU A 971 43.31 -49.57 -37.55
C GLU A 971 43.79 -48.38 -36.70
N ILE A 972 45.12 -48.23 -36.60
CA ILE A 972 45.82 -47.21 -35.79
C ILE A 972 45.81 -45.83 -36.51
N LEU A 973 44.67 -45.43 -37.12
CA LEU A 973 44.55 -44.06 -37.63
C LEU A 973 43.11 -43.49 -37.65
N GLY A 974 42.22 -43.96 -36.76
CA GLY A 974 40.83 -43.48 -36.74
C GLY A 974 40.07 -43.57 -35.41
N SER A 975 40.72 -43.82 -34.26
CA SER A 975 40.07 -44.13 -32.98
C SER A 975 39.86 -42.94 -32.02
N GLY A 976 39.82 -41.71 -32.53
CA GLY A 976 39.54 -40.50 -31.75
C GLY A 976 38.05 -40.20 -31.65
N TYR A 977 37.65 -39.42 -30.65
CA TYR A 977 36.29 -38.86 -30.60
C TYR A 977 36.04 -37.99 -31.84
N ARG A 978 34.89 -38.20 -32.50
CA ARG A 978 34.46 -37.39 -33.63
C ARG A 978 33.28 -36.52 -33.22
N LEU A 979 33.33 -35.25 -33.58
CA LEU A 979 32.23 -34.32 -33.34
C LEU A 979 30.98 -34.81 -34.10
N ALA A 980 29.88 -34.98 -33.38
CA ALA A 980 28.64 -35.58 -33.88
C ALA A 980 27.50 -34.56 -33.99
N ALA A 981 27.38 -33.66 -33.02
CA ALA A 981 26.37 -32.60 -33.03
C ALA A 981 26.84 -31.33 -32.31
N LEU A 982 26.24 -30.21 -32.71
CA LEU A 982 26.28 -28.93 -32.02
C LEU A 982 24.85 -28.49 -31.72
N PHE A 983 24.62 -28.03 -30.50
CA PHE A 983 23.35 -27.46 -30.05
C PHE A 983 23.59 -26.02 -29.60
N GLY A 984 22.85 -25.08 -30.18
CA GLY A 984 22.79 -23.69 -29.73
C GLY A 984 21.53 -23.49 -28.90
N ALA A 985 21.69 -23.25 -27.60
CA ALA A 985 20.61 -22.97 -26.68
C ALA A 985 20.62 -21.50 -26.25
N THR A 986 19.44 -20.87 -26.21
CA THR A 986 19.28 -19.50 -25.70
C THR A 986 17.96 -19.37 -24.98
N ASP A 987 17.90 -18.43 -24.04
CA ASP A 987 16.62 -17.93 -23.53
C ASP A 987 15.98 -17.06 -24.64
N PRO A 988 14.80 -17.43 -25.17
CA PRO A 988 14.17 -16.69 -26.24
C PRO A 988 13.73 -15.30 -25.78
N LEU A 989 13.91 -14.31 -26.66
CA LEU A 989 13.40 -12.96 -26.43
C LEU A 989 11.86 -12.94 -26.42
N ARG A 990 11.29 -12.02 -25.65
CA ARG A 990 9.85 -11.75 -25.71
C ARG A 990 9.50 -11.19 -27.09
N PRO A 991 8.49 -11.73 -27.79
CA PRO A 991 8.17 -11.32 -29.16
C PRO A 991 7.76 -9.83 -29.25
N GLU A 992 7.23 -9.27 -28.18
CA GLU A 992 6.85 -7.86 -28.06
C GLU A 992 8.02 -6.92 -27.73
N ALA A 993 9.15 -7.42 -27.21
CA ALA A 993 10.24 -6.58 -26.69
C ALA A 993 10.78 -5.57 -27.72
N PRO A 994 11.07 -5.94 -29.00
CA PRO A 994 11.59 -4.98 -29.97
C PRO A 994 10.60 -3.84 -30.27
N ASN A 995 9.31 -4.16 -30.34
CA ASN A 995 8.26 -3.16 -30.58
C ASN A 995 8.09 -2.20 -29.40
N VAL A 996 8.20 -2.71 -28.17
CA VAL A 996 8.12 -1.90 -26.95
C VAL A 996 9.33 -0.97 -26.85
N VAL A 997 10.54 -1.47 -27.07
CA VAL A 997 11.77 -0.66 -27.04
C VAL A 997 11.73 0.44 -28.10
N SER A 998 11.34 0.12 -29.34
CA SER A 998 11.15 1.11 -30.40
C SER A 998 10.13 2.18 -30.00
N SER A 999 8.98 1.78 -29.46
CA SER A 999 7.92 2.71 -29.02
C SER A 999 8.36 3.64 -27.87
N LEU A 1000 9.20 3.13 -26.95
CA LEU A 1000 9.79 3.92 -25.86
C LEU A 1000 10.80 4.95 -26.39
N GLN A 1001 11.66 4.53 -27.31
CA GLN A 1001 12.63 5.39 -27.98
C GLN A 1001 11.94 6.48 -28.83
N GLU A 1002 10.90 6.15 -29.59
CA GLU A 1002 10.05 7.12 -30.31
C GLU A 1002 9.37 8.12 -29.37
N SER A 1003 9.01 7.67 -28.17
CA SER A 1003 8.47 8.52 -27.11
C SER A 1003 9.53 9.44 -26.48
N GLY A 1004 10.79 9.34 -26.92
CA GLY A 1004 11.94 10.12 -26.47
C GLY A 1004 12.43 9.73 -25.08
N ILE A 1005 12.24 8.47 -24.68
CA ILE A 1005 12.83 7.87 -23.48
C ILE A 1005 14.08 7.09 -23.91
N SER A 1006 15.23 7.31 -23.26
CA SER A 1006 16.42 6.49 -23.53
C SER A 1006 16.25 5.10 -22.94
N VAL A 1007 16.54 4.07 -23.73
CA VAL A 1007 16.45 2.67 -23.28
C VAL A 1007 17.85 2.11 -23.10
N TRP A 1008 18.10 1.52 -21.94
CA TRP A 1008 19.34 0.89 -21.54
C TRP A 1008 19.10 -0.57 -21.14
N MET A 1009 20.14 -1.40 -21.27
CA MET A 1009 20.13 -2.78 -20.79
C MET A 1009 21.28 -2.98 -19.79
N ILE A 1010 20.98 -3.60 -18.64
CA ILE A 1010 21.98 -4.09 -17.68
C ILE A 1010 21.92 -5.61 -17.66
N SER A 1011 23.08 -6.27 -17.68
CA SER A 1011 23.15 -7.72 -17.58
C SER A 1011 24.43 -8.19 -16.88
N GLY A 1012 24.34 -9.33 -16.19
CA GLY A 1012 25.50 -10.07 -15.68
C GLY A 1012 26.22 -10.89 -16.76
N ASP A 1013 25.62 -11.03 -17.95
CA ASP A 1013 26.21 -11.75 -19.07
C ASP A 1013 27.50 -11.08 -19.58
N ASN A 1014 28.31 -11.87 -20.29
CA ASN A 1014 29.46 -11.35 -21.02
C ASN A 1014 29.02 -10.29 -22.07
N GLU A 1015 29.88 -9.28 -22.25
CA GLU A 1015 29.68 -8.14 -23.14
C GLU A 1015 29.25 -8.51 -24.57
N LYS A 1016 29.88 -9.52 -25.19
CA LYS A 1016 29.52 -10.00 -26.54
C LYS A 1016 28.08 -10.49 -26.60
N THR A 1017 27.64 -11.25 -25.59
CA THR A 1017 26.28 -11.78 -25.50
C THR A 1017 25.27 -10.66 -25.25
N ALA A 1018 25.57 -9.77 -24.31
CA ALA A 1018 24.68 -8.66 -23.97
C ALA A 1018 24.49 -7.69 -25.15
N VAL A 1019 25.56 -7.34 -25.86
CA VAL A 1019 25.50 -6.47 -27.06
C VAL A 1019 24.74 -7.14 -28.20
N ALA A 1020 24.90 -8.46 -28.38
CA ALA A 1020 24.13 -9.22 -29.36
C ALA A 1020 22.62 -9.19 -29.07
N VAL A 1021 22.23 -9.43 -27.81
CA VAL A 1021 20.83 -9.39 -27.38
C VAL A 1021 20.26 -7.98 -27.51
N ALA A 1022 21.01 -6.96 -27.11
CA ALA A 1022 20.64 -5.56 -27.27
C ALA A 1022 20.38 -5.19 -28.74
N ALA A 1023 21.24 -5.63 -29.65
CA ALA A 1023 21.07 -5.39 -31.09
C ALA A 1023 19.79 -6.04 -31.64
N MET A 1024 19.42 -7.24 -31.18
CA MET A 1024 18.19 -7.92 -31.59
C MET A 1024 16.91 -7.19 -31.14
N VAL A 1025 16.96 -6.53 -29.98
CA VAL A 1025 15.82 -5.75 -29.43
C VAL A 1025 15.81 -4.29 -29.92
N GLY A 1026 16.91 -3.81 -30.50
CA GLY A 1026 17.04 -2.43 -31.00
C GLY A 1026 17.61 -1.43 -29.98
N ILE A 1027 18.38 -1.91 -29.00
CA ILE A 1027 19.12 -1.08 -28.04
C ILE A 1027 20.54 -0.83 -28.60
N PRO A 1028 21.00 0.43 -28.68
CA PRO A 1028 22.32 0.73 -29.22
C PRO A 1028 23.42 0.22 -28.27
N ALA A 1029 24.57 -0.19 -28.83
CA ALA A 1029 25.66 -0.79 -28.06
C ALA A 1029 26.22 0.14 -26.96
N GLU A 1030 26.12 1.46 -27.14
CA GLU A 1030 26.49 2.47 -26.15
C GLU A 1030 25.59 2.50 -24.90
N ASN A 1031 24.39 1.91 -24.98
CA ASN A 1031 23.41 1.84 -23.89
C ASN A 1031 23.35 0.44 -23.23
N VAL A 1032 24.42 -0.35 -23.35
CA VAL A 1032 24.52 -1.70 -22.78
C VAL A 1032 25.59 -1.71 -21.69
N ILE A 1033 25.23 -2.19 -20.50
CA ILE A 1033 26.17 -2.40 -19.40
C ILE A 1033 26.18 -3.91 -19.09
N ALA A 1034 27.29 -4.57 -19.38
CA ALA A 1034 27.44 -6.01 -19.28
C ALA A 1034 28.44 -6.42 -18.17
N GLY A 1035 28.45 -7.70 -17.80
CA GLY A 1035 29.35 -8.26 -16.80
C GLY A 1035 29.14 -7.72 -15.38
N VAL A 1036 27.92 -7.27 -15.07
CA VAL A 1036 27.61 -6.59 -13.80
C VAL A 1036 27.15 -7.58 -12.74
N LEU A 1037 27.78 -7.55 -11.56
CA LEU A 1037 27.35 -8.32 -10.40
C LEU A 1037 26.02 -7.78 -9.82
N PRO A 1038 25.19 -8.60 -9.15
CA PRO A 1038 23.93 -8.14 -8.57
C PRO A 1038 24.06 -6.92 -7.64
N THR A 1039 25.12 -6.88 -6.82
CA THR A 1039 25.43 -5.75 -5.92
C THR A 1039 25.83 -4.49 -6.67
N GLU A 1040 26.48 -4.63 -7.83
CA GLU A 1040 26.96 -3.51 -8.63
C GLU A 1040 25.85 -2.90 -9.52
N LYS A 1041 24.76 -3.63 -9.80
CA LYS A 1041 23.64 -3.11 -10.62
C LYS A 1041 23.07 -1.81 -10.04
N ALA A 1042 22.91 -1.78 -8.72
CA ALA A 1042 22.52 -0.62 -7.92
C ALA A 1042 23.38 0.62 -8.22
N ASP A 1043 24.70 0.46 -8.16
CA ASP A 1043 25.66 1.54 -8.41
C ASP A 1043 25.62 2.03 -9.85
N LYS A 1044 25.44 1.11 -10.82
CA LYS A 1044 25.29 1.48 -12.23
C LYS A 1044 24.05 2.32 -12.47
N VAL A 1045 22.91 1.97 -11.86
CA VAL A 1045 21.69 2.78 -11.91
C VAL A 1045 21.92 4.16 -11.30
N ALA A 1046 22.60 4.26 -10.15
CA ALA A 1046 22.94 5.54 -9.53
C ALA A 1046 23.89 6.40 -10.40
N ILE A 1047 24.82 5.77 -11.13
CA ILE A 1047 25.68 6.47 -12.10
C ILE A 1047 24.83 7.01 -13.26
N LEU A 1048 23.90 6.23 -13.80
CA LEU A 1048 23.02 6.65 -14.89
C LEU A 1048 22.14 7.85 -14.49
N GLN A 1049 21.60 7.84 -13.27
CA GLN A 1049 20.83 8.97 -12.73
C GLN A 1049 21.61 10.28 -12.80
N ASN A 1050 22.90 10.25 -12.45
CA ASN A 1050 23.74 11.45 -12.36
C ASN A 1050 24.39 11.86 -13.68
N THR A 1051 24.64 10.92 -14.58
CA THR A 1051 25.40 11.15 -15.82
C THR A 1051 24.52 11.47 -17.03
N LEU A 1052 23.30 10.92 -17.10
CA LEU A 1052 22.45 11.08 -18.27
C LEU A 1052 21.90 12.51 -18.40
N PRO A 1053 21.93 13.10 -19.60
CA PRO A 1053 21.39 14.44 -19.82
C PRO A 1053 19.86 14.42 -19.72
N LYS A 1054 19.33 15.37 -18.95
CA LYS A 1054 17.88 15.54 -18.80
C LYS A 1054 17.23 15.92 -20.12
N ARG A 1055 16.06 15.36 -20.43
CA ARG A 1055 15.35 15.62 -21.69
C ARG A 1055 15.01 17.11 -21.87
N PRO A 1056 15.32 17.73 -23.03
CA PRO A 1056 14.96 19.12 -23.29
C PRO A 1056 13.44 19.24 -23.42
N ARG A 1057 12.82 19.90 -22.43
CA ARG A 1057 11.36 20.11 -22.40
C ARG A 1057 10.91 21.17 -23.41
N THR A 1058 9.68 21.02 -23.90
CA THR A 1058 8.98 21.98 -24.76
C THR A 1058 8.99 23.39 -24.18
N ARG A 1059 8.89 24.40 -25.04
CA ARG A 1059 9.03 25.84 -24.70
C ARG A 1059 8.10 26.27 -23.54
N TRP A 1060 6.90 25.70 -23.46
CA TRP A 1060 5.93 25.90 -22.37
C TRP A 1060 6.34 25.22 -21.05
N GLY A 1061 6.96 24.04 -21.09
CA GLY A 1061 7.46 23.34 -19.90
C GLY A 1061 8.63 24.07 -19.21
N ARG A 1062 9.31 24.96 -19.92
CA ARG A 1062 10.40 25.81 -19.40
C ARG A 1062 9.89 27.02 -18.62
N LEU A 1063 8.65 27.48 -18.87
CA LEU A 1063 8.07 28.67 -18.24
C LEU A 1063 7.50 28.39 -16.83
N PHE A 1064 6.95 27.18 -16.63
CA PHE A 1064 6.29 26.78 -15.38
C PHE A 1064 7.19 25.98 -14.43
N HIS A 1065 8.48 25.79 -14.77
CA HIS A 1065 9.44 25.15 -13.89
C HIS A 1065 10.39 26.18 -13.29
N HIS A 1066 10.32 26.30 -11.97
CA HIS A 1066 11.17 27.17 -11.18
C HIS A 1066 12.64 26.81 -11.41
N ARG A 1067 13.40 27.81 -11.88
CA ARG A 1067 14.81 27.76 -12.29
C ARG A 1067 15.81 27.49 -11.12
N ASN A 1068 15.32 27.18 -9.91
CA ASN A 1068 16.10 27.13 -8.66
C ASN A 1068 15.88 25.84 -7.82
N SER A 1069 15.60 24.68 -8.44
CA SER A 1069 15.74 23.41 -7.70
C SER A 1069 17.18 22.88 -7.84
N PRO A 1070 17.95 22.73 -6.74
CA PRO A 1070 19.34 22.29 -6.81
C PRO A 1070 19.53 20.87 -7.39
N ASN A 1071 18.45 20.08 -7.49
CA ASN A 1071 18.43 18.73 -8.07
C ASN A 1071 18.06 18.66 -9.57
N SER A 1072 18.02 19.78 -10.29
CA SER A 1072 17.54 19.79 -11.69
C SER A 1072 18.50 19.18 -12.73
N LYS A 1073 19.68 18.69 -12.33
CA LYS A 1073 20.71 18.17 -13.26
C LYS A 1073 20.61 16.66 -13.51
N ARG A 1074 20.03 15.88 -12.59
CA ARG A 1074 19.94 14.41 -12.70
C ARG A 1074 18.75 13.96 -13.56
N ALA A 1075 18.94 12.90 -14.34
CA ALA A 1075 17.90 12.23 -15.13
C ALA A 1075 17.03 11.35 -14.23
N VAL A 1076 15.75 11.21 -14.58
CA VAL A 1076 14.84 10.29 -13.88
C VAL A 1076 14.96 8.90 -14.52
N VAL A 1077 15.44 7.93 -13.74
CA VAL A 1077 15.74 6.57 -14.22
C VAL A 1077 14.78 5.56 -13.61
N ALA A 1078 14.12 4.79 -14.46
CA ALA A 1078 13.37 3.62 -14.06
C ALA A 1078 14.16 2.34 -14.29
N MET A 1079 14.05 1.39 -13.36
CA MET A 1079 14.62 0.03 -13.49
C MET A 1079 13.48 -0.96 -13.66
N VAL A 1080 13.59 -1.87 -14.64
CA VAL A 1080 12.65 -2.96 -14.87
C VAL A 1080 13.37 -4.27 -14.63
N GLY A 1081 12.83 -5.11 -13.74
CA GLY A 1081 13.42 -6.39 -13.37
C GLY A 1081 12.39 -7.38 -12.84
N ASP A 1082 12.80 -8.64 -12.71
CA ASP A 1082 11.97 -9.73 -12.19
C ASP A 1082 12.73 -10.60 -11.17
N GLY A 1083 14.06 -10.54 -11.14
CA GLY A 1083 14.87 -11.37 -10.27
C GLY A 1083 15.10 -10.81 -8.87
N ILE A 1084 15.39 -11.70 -7.92
CA ILE A 1084 15.95 -11.35 -6.59
C ILE A 1084 17.21 -10.49 -6.72
N ASN A 1085 17.97 -10.70 -7.79
CA ASN A 1085 19.21 -10.01 -8.11
C ASN A 1085 19.00 -8.53 -8.47
N ASP A 1086 17.76 -8.14 -8.81
CA ASP A 1086 17.43 -6.80 -9.27
C ASP A 1086 16.80 -5.95 -8.17
N ALA A 1087 16.40 -6.56 -7.05
CA ALA A 1087 15.76 -5.87 -5.92
C ALA A 1087 16.56 -4.64 -5.40
N PRO A 1088 17.91 -4.71 -5.23
CA PRO A 1088 18.69 -3.53 -4.86
C PRO A 1088 18.64 -2.43 -5.92
N ALA A 1089 18.71 -2.78 -7.20
CA ALA A 1089 18.66 -1.84 -8.32
C ALA A 1089 17.26 -1.21 -8.47
N LEU A 1090 16.19 -1.98 -8.26
CA LEU A 1090 14.80 -1.52 -8.25
C LEU A 1090 14.55 -0.49 -7.14
N THR A 1091 15.18 -0.67 -5.98
CA THR A 1091 15.01 0.23 -4.81
C THR A 1091 15.77 1.56 -4.98
N ILE A 1092 16.91 1.54 -5.69
CA ILE A 1092 17.74 2.73 -5.92
C ILE A 1092 17.26 3.57 -7.11
N ALA A 1093 16.61 2.93 -8.08
CA ALA A 1093 15.96 3.62 -9.19
C ALA A 1093 14.95 4.67 -8.68
N ASP A 1094 14.72 5.72 -9.49
CA ASP A 1094 13.66 6.69 -9.15
C ASP A 1094 12.29 6.07 -9.37
N VAL A 1095 12.19 5.06 -10.24
CA VAL A 1095 10.99 4.23 -10.39
C VAL A 1095 11.39 2.77 -10.55
N GLY A 1096 11.15 1.95 -9.53
CA GLY A 1096 11.31 0.49 -9.64
C GLY A 1096 10.07 -0.15 -10.27
N ILE A 1097 10.25 -1.00 -11.28
CA ILE A 1097 9.17 -1.72 -11.95
C ILE A 1097 9.45 -3.22 -11.93
N ALA A 1098 8.63 -3.98 -11.22
CA ALA A 1098 8.69 -5.44 -11.21
C ALA A 1098 7.74 -6.04 -12.25
N ILE A 1099 8.16 -7.11 -12.90
CA ILE A 1099 7.29 -7.94 -13.76
C ILE A 1099 6.72 -9.10 -12.91
N GLY A 1100 5.48 -9.49 -13.15
CA GLY A 1100 4.69 -10.37 -12.28
C GLY A 1100 5.11 -11.84 -12.27
N SER A 1101 6.02 -12.24 -13.18
CA SER A 1101 6.76 -13.50 -13.08
C SER A 1101 7.93 -13.43 -12.09
N GLY A 1102 8.20 -12.24 -11.55
CA GLY A 1102 9.35 -11.98 -10.70
C GLY A 1102 9.19 -12.47 -9.27
N SER A 1103 10.33 -12.63 -8.61
CA SER A 1103 10.41 -13.05 -7.21
C SER A 1103 9.68 -12.10 -6.25
N ASP A 1104 9.21 -12.61 -5.12
CA ASP A 1104 8.57 -11.82 -4.07
C ASP A 1104 9.45 -10.66 -3.57
N VAL A 1105 10.78 -10.83 -3.62
CA VAL A 1105 11.77 -9.80 -3.27
C VAL A 1105 11.76 -8.66 -4.31
N ALA A 1106 11.63 -8.97 -5.61
CA ALA A 1106 11.50 -7.96 -6.66
C ALA A 1106 10.17 -7.20 -6.56
N ILE A 1107 9.07 -7.93 -6.33
CA ILE A 1107 7.72 -7.36 -6.15
C ILE A 1107 7.67 -6.41 -4.94
N SER A 1108 8.28 -6.81 -3.82
CA SER A 1108 8.33 -5.97 -2.61
C SER A 1108 9.23 -4.75 -2.74
N SER A 1109 10.24 -4.79 -3.62
CA SER A 1109 11.20 -3.70 -3.83
C SER A 1109 10.74 -2.67 -4.87
N ALA A 1110 9.82 -3.03 -5.77
CA ALA A 1110 9.37 -2.17 -6.87
C ALA A 1110 8.22 -1.22 -6.50
N GLU A 1111 8.14 -0.08 -7.17
CA GLU A 1111 7.06 0.90 -7.03
C GLU A 1111 5.87 0.60 -7.94
N PHE A 1112 6.11 -0.01 -9.09
CA PHE A 1112 5.06 -0.58 -9.94
C PHE A 1112 5.27 -2.07 -10.09
N VAL A 1113 4.19 -2.83 -10.00
CA VAL A 1113 4.20 -4.27 -10.25
C VAL A 1113 3.27 -4.55 -11.43
N LEU A 1114 3.81 -5.09 -12.51
CA LEU A 1114 3.05 -5.50 -13.68
C LEU A 1114 2.59 -6.93 -13.46
N ILE A 1115 1.30 -7.19 -13.29
CA ILE A 1115 0.79 -8.55 -13.03
C ILE A 1115 0.99 -9.42 -14.26
N SER A 1116 0.77 -8.86 -15.45
CA SER A 1116 1.06 -9.52 -16.73
C SER A 1116 2.57 -9.55 -17.00
N SER A 1117 3.07 -10.65 -17.56
CA SER A 1117 4.44 -10.72 -18.07
C SER A 1117 4.65 -10.00 -19.42
N ASP A 1118 3.60 -9.39 -19.97
CA ASP A 1118 3.63 -8.61 -21.20
C ASP A 1118 4.29 -7.24 -21.01
N LEU A 1119 5.38 -6.98 -21.75
CA LEU A 1119 6.09 -5.70 -21.71
C LEU A 1119 5.27 -4.52 -22.26
N ARG A 1120 4.18 -4.77 -22.99
CA ARG A 1120 3.27 -3.71 -23.49
C ARG A 1120 2.63 -2.92 -22.35
N SER A 1121 2.45 -3.52 -21.18
CA SER A 1121 1.93 -2.85 -19.98
C SER A 1121 2.81 -1.68 -19.53
N LEU A 1122 4.12 -1.73 -19.82
CA LEU A 1122 5.05 -0.62 -19.57
C LEU A 1122 4.74 0.63 -20.41
N LEU A 1123 4.31 0.44 -21.67
CA LEU A 1123 3.84 1.55 -22.51
C LEU A 1123 2.58 2.17 -21.92
N THR A 1124 1.63 1.33 -21.51
CA THR A 1124 0.38 1.77 -20.86
C THR A 1124 0.67 2.54 -19.57
N LEU A 1125 1.60 2.07 -18.73
CA LEU A 1125 2.03 2.74 -17.50
C LEU A 1125 2.56 4.14 -17.78
N THR A 1126 3.53 4.28 -18.69
CA THR A 1126 4.15 5.59 -18.99
C THR A 1126 3.16 6.58 -19.61
N GLU A 1127 2.23 6.11 -20.45
CA GLU A 1127 1.15 6.93 -21.00
C GLU A 1127 0.14 7.35 -19.94
N LEU A 1128 -0.26 6.41 -19.08
CA LEU A 1128 -1.22 6.64 -18.00
C LEU A 1128 -0.66 7.64 -16.99
N ALA A 1129 0.57 7.46 -16.53
CA ALA A 1129 1.23 8.38 -15.60
C ALA A 1129 1.26 9.82 -16.15
N ARG A 1130 1.58 9.98 -17.44
CA ARG A 1130 1.53 11.30 -18.11
C ARG A 1130 0.11 11.87 -18.20
N ALA A 1131 -0.89 11.03 -18.48
CA ALA A 1131 -2.29 11.47 -18.59
C ALA A 1131 -2.85 11.93 -17.23
N VAL A 1132 -2.62 11.13 -16.19
CA VAL A 1132 -3.01 11.44 -14.81
C VAL A 1132 -2.32 12.74 -14.36
N PHE A 1133 -1.01 12.88 -14.56
CA PHE A 1133 -0.30 14.07 -14.12
C PHE A 1133 -0.66 15.33 -14.93
N ARG A 1134 -0.99 15.19 -16.22
CA ARG A 1134 -1.56 16.29 -17.02
C ARG A 1134 -2.90 16.75 -16.46
N ARG A 1135 -3.72 15.82 -15.99
CA ARG A 1135 -5.01 16.13 -15.34
C ARG A 1135 -4.82 16.87 -14.01
N VAL A 1136 -3.86 16.43 -13.18
CA VAL A 1136 -3.47 17.15 -11.95
C VAL A 1136 -3.10 18.60 -12.26
N LYS A 1137 -2.21 18.82 -13.23
CA LYS A 1137 -1.82 20.19 -13.63
C LYS A 1137 -2.99 21.01 -14.12
N PHE A 1138 -3.88 20.42 -14.93
CA PHE A 1138 -5.07 21.10 -15.42
C PHE A 1138 -6.02 21.50 -14.29
N ASN A 1139 -6.30 20.58 -13.36
CA ASN A 1139 -7.17 20.83 -12.21
C ASN A 1139 -6.59 21.92 -11.31
N PHE A 1140 -5.28 21.87 -11.03
CA PHE A 1140 -4.59 22.88 -10.24
C PHE A 1140 -4.64 24.25 -10.92
N PHE A 1141 -4.34 24.30 -12.22
CA PHE A 1141 -4.40 25.51 -13.03
C PHE A 1141 -5.79 26.13 -13.05
N TRP A 1142 -6.84 25.31 -13.23
CA TRP A 1142 -8.22 25.77 -13.23
C TRP A 1142 -8.67 26.33 -11.88
N ALA A 1143 -8.32 25.64 -10.79
CA ALA A 1143 -8.59 26.10 -9.43
C ALA A 1143 -7.89 27.45 -9.14
N CYS A 1144 -6.65 27.63 -9.62
CA CYS A 1144 -5.93 28.91 -9.49
C CYS A 1144 -6.53 30.03 -10.36
N ILE A 1145 -6.91 29.75 -11.61
CA ILE A 1145 -7.55 30.75 -12.50
C ILE A 1145 -8.83 31.28 -11.88
N TYR A 1146 -9.65 30.36 -11.37
CA TYR A 1146 -10.91 30.72 -10.76
C TYR A 1146 -10.69 31.72 -9.61
N ASN A 1147 -9.76 31.43 -8.69
CA ASN A 1147 -9.43 32.35 -7.59
C ASN A 1147 -8.79 33.66 -8.09
N LEU A 1148 -7.92 33.62 -9.10
CA LEU A 1148 -7.25 34.79 -9.66
C LEU A 1148 -8.24 35.79 -10.27
N ILE A 1149 -9.28 35.30 -10.94
CA ILE A 1149 -10.32 36.15 -11.54
C ILE A 1149 -11.33 36.61 -10.48
N ALA A 1150 -11.73 35.72 -9.56
CA ALA A 1150 -12.81 36.01 -8.64
C ALA A 1150 -12.39 36.95 -7.47
N LEU A 1151 -11.12 36.92 -7.04
CA LEU A 1151 -10.60 37.78 -5.97
C LEU A 1151 -10.69 39.29 -6.30
N PRO A 1152 -10.22 39.79 -7.46
CA PRO A 1152 -10.40 41.19 -7.83
C PRO A 1152 -11.86 41.62 -7.95
N VAL A 1153 -12.73 40.73 -8.44
CA VAL A 1153 -14.17 40.98 -8.54
C VAL A 1153 -14.78 41.13 -7.14
N ALA A 1154 -14.43 40.23 -6.22
CA ALA A 1154 -14.87 40.28 -4.82
C ALA A 1154 -14.33 41.51 -4.07
N ALA A 1155 -13.11 41.95 -4.40
CA ALA A 1155 -12.51 43.16 -3.82
C ALA A 1155 -13.15 44.47 -4.32
N GLY A 1156 -14.09 44.40 -5.27
CA GLY A 1156 -14.80 45.56 -5.79
C GLY A 1156 -14.06 46.31 -6.89
N VAL A 1157 -12.99 45.75 -7.49
CA VAL A 1157 -12.22 46.43 -8.55
C VAL A 1157 -13.10 46.76 -9.77
N LEU A 1158 -14.13 45.96 -10.04
CA LEU A 1158 -15.10 46.19 -11.11
C LEU A 1158 -16.32 47.02 -10.69
N TYR A 1159 -16.41 47.39 -9.41
CA TYR A 1159 -17.51 48.21 -8.91
C TYR A 1159 -17.66 49.55 -9.64
N PRO A 1160 -16.58 50.32 -9.94
CA PRO A 1160 -16.70 51.58 -10.68
C PRO A 1160 -16.82 51.41 -12.21
N VAL A 1161 -16.75 50.17 -12.74
CA VAL A 1161 -16.70 49.91 -14.18
C VAL A 1161 -18.12 49.78 -14.75
N GLY A 1162 -18.61 50.86 -15.34
CA GLY A 1162 -19.93 50.95 -16.00
C GLY A 1162 -21.07 51.35 -15.04
N ASN A 1163 -22.18 51.87 -15.58
CA ASN A 1163 -23.35 52.36 -14.80
C ASN A 1163 -24.14 51.24 -14.06
N ARG A 1164 -23.56 50.05 -13.86
CA ARG A 1164 -24.23 48.86 -13.30
C ARG A 1164 -23.71 48.42 -11.92
N ASN A 1165 -22.75 49.13 -11.31
CA ASN A 1165 -22.23 48.89 -9.95
C ASN A 1165 -22.04 47.39 -9.63
N ILE A 1166 -21.15 46.71 -10.37
CA ILE A 1166 -21.01 45.25 -10.28
C ILE A 1166 -20.36 44.88 -8.93
N ARG A 1167 -21.12 44.19 -8.07
CA ARG A 1167 -20.70 43.66 -6.76
C ARG A 1167 -20.87 42.14 -6.72
N LEU A 1168 -19.93 41.43 -6.11
CA LEU A 1168 -20.07 40.00 -5.84
C LEU A 1168 -20.50 39.80 -4.40
N ASP A 1169 -21.76 39.46 -4.17
CA ASP A 1169 -22.23 39.16 -2.82
C ASP A 1169 -21.59 37.87 -2.28
N PRO A 1170 -21.37 37.77 -0.95
CA PRO A 1170 -20.76 36.60 -0.32
C PRO A 1170 -21.47 35.27 -0.65
N VAL A 1171 -22.79 35.29 -0.85
CA VAL A 1171 -23.58 34.09 -1.25
C VAL A 1171 -23.15 33.58 -2.62
N TRP A 1172 -23.01 34.47 -3.60
CA TRP A 1172 -22.57 34.12 -4.96
C TRP A 1172 -21.10 33.71 -4.98
N ALA A 1173 -20.26 34.35 -4.15
CA ALA A 1173 -18.88 33.94 -3.94
C ALA A 1173 -18.77 32.50 -3.40
N ALA A 1174 -19.60 32.13 -2.42
CA ALA A 1174 -19.62 30.78 -1.85
C ALA A 1174 -20.12 29.72 -2.85
N LEU A 1175 -21.16 30.04 -3.63
CA LEU A 1175 -21.65 29.15 -4.69
C LEU A 1175 -20.59 28.90 -5.76
N ALA A 1176 -19.91 29.96 -6.21
CA ALA A 1176 -18.92 29.87 -7.26
C ALA A 1176 -17.68 29.07 -6.78
N MET A 1177 -17.32 29.16 -5.49
CA MET A 1177 -16.31 28.30 -4.85
C MET A 1177 -16.70 26.81 -4.88
N ALA A 1178 -17.98 26.49 -4.61
CA ALA A 1178 -18.47 25.11 -4.69
C ALA A 1178 -18.35 24.55 -6.13
N PHE A 1179 -18.70 25.36 -7.14
CA PHE A 1179 -18.55 24.97 -8.55
C PHE A 1179 -17.09 24.71 -8.95
N SER A 1180 -16.14 25.48 -8.41
CA SER A 1180 -14.71 25.23 -8.63
C SER A 1180 -14.31 23.81 -8.17
N SER A 1181 -14.71 23.41 -6.96
CA SER A 1181 -14.40 22.08 -6.42
C SER A 1181 -15.08 20.95 -7.21
N VAL A 1182 -16.36 21.12 -7.57
CA VAL A 1182 -17.10 20.15 -8.41
C VAL A 1182 -16.42 19.98 -9.78
N SER A 1183 -15.98 21.07 -10.40
CA SER A 1183 -15.31 21.02 -11.71
C SER A 1183 -14.03 20.18 -11.68
N VAL A 1184 -13.23 20.26 -10.60
CA VAL A 1184 -12.01 19.48 -10.38
C VAL A 1184 -12.33 17.99 -10.21
N VAL A 1185 -13.35 17.65 -9.43
CA VAL A 1185 -13.78 16.27 -9.22
C VAL A 1185 -14.32 15.66 -10.52
N CYS A 1186 -15.19 16.36 -11.24
CA CYS A 1186 -15.72 15.92 -12.54
C CYS A 1186 -14.60 15.73 -13.57
N SER A 1187 -13.65 16.67 -13.66
CA SER A 1187 -12.49 16.57 -14.53
C SER A 1187 -11.64 15.33 -14.22
N SER A 1188 -11.46 15.00 -12.94
CA SER A 1188 -10.73 13.81 -12.51
C SER A 1188 -11.47 12.52 -12.86
N LEU A 1189 -12.79 12.47 -12.61
CA LEU A 1189 -13.64 11.31 -12.97
C LEU A 1189 -13.71 11.08 -14.48
N MET A 1190 -13.61 12.14 -15.28
CA MET A 1190 -13.58 12.04 -16.73
C MET A 1190 -12.38 11.23 -17.26
N LEU A 1191 -11.31 11.04 -16.49
CA LEU A 1191 -10.23 10.10 -16.86
C LEU A 1191 -10.74 8.67 -17.07
N LYS A 1192 -11.81 8.25 -16.38
CA LYS A 1192 -12.45 6.94 -16.55
C LYS A 1192 -13.27 6.82 -17.83
N THR A 1193 -13.71 7.94 -18.40
CA THR A 1193 -14.54 7.90 -19.60
C THR A 1193 -13.72 7.50 -20.81
N ARG A 1194 -14.33 6.87 -21.82
CA ARG A 1194 -13.68 6.56 -23.09
C ARG A 1194 -13.80 7.70 -24.11
N TRP A 1195 -14.13 8.92 -23.70
CA TRP A 1195 -14.38 10.03 -24.64
C TRP A 1195 -13.09 10.62 -25.22
N TRP A 1196 -13.10 10.95 -26.52
CA TRP A 1196 -11.90 11.41 -27.24
C TRP A 1196 -11.38 12.74 -26.68
N GLY A 1197 -10.09 12.81 -26.37
CA GLY A 1197 -9.43 14.01 -25.83
C GLY A 1197 -9.60 14.23 -24.32
N VAL A 1198 -10.52 13.53 -23.66
CA VAL A 1198 -10.83 13.73 -22.23
C VAL A 1198 -10.50 12.48 -21.40
N GLY A 1199 -10.85 11.31 -21.93
CA GLY A 1199 -10.60 10.01 -21.35
C GLY A 1199 -9.22 9.43 -21.64
N PHE A 1200 -8.72 8.55 -20.76
CA PHE A 1200 -7.55 7.75 -21.09
C PHE A 1200 -7.93 6.58 -22.00
N ARG A 1201 -7.15 6.39 -23.07
CA ARG A 1201 -7.23 5.22 -23.95
C ARG A 1201 -5.81 4.80 -24.32
N PRO A 1202 -5.42 3.54 -24.11
CA PRO A 1202 -4.12 3.04 -24.53
C PRO A 1202 -3.98 3.14 -26.05
N LYS A 1203 -2.77 3.45 -26.53
CA LYS A 1203 -2.48 3.69 -27.96
C LYS A 1203 -2.81 2.48 -28.85
N GLN A 1204 -2.80 1.25 -28.33
CA GLN A 1204 -3.18 0.04 -29.07
C GLN A 1204 -4.65 0.01 -29.50
N GLU A 1205 -5.58 0.48 -28.65
CA GLU A 1205 -7.00 0.61 -29.04
C GLU A 1205 -7.22 1.70 -30.11
N ARG A 1206 -6.23 2.59 -30.37
CA ARG A 1206 -6.33 3.62 -31.41
C ARG A 1206 -5.97 3.13 -32.81
N TYR A 1207 -5.18 2.06 -32.92
CA TYR A 1207 -4.75 1.48 -34.19
C TYR A 1207 -5.48 0.17 -34.54
N GLY A 1208 -6.18 -0.45 -33.58
CA GLY A 1208 -7.05 -1.61 -33.81
C GLY A 1208 -8.45 -1.28 -34.33
N ARG A 1209 -8.64 -0.11 -34.95
CA ARG A 1209 -9.91 0.29 -35.61
C ARG A 1209 -9.68 0.71 -37.04
#